data_AF-A0A2T6CYH3-F1
#
_entry.id   AF-A0A2T6CYH3-F1
#
_cell.length_a   1.000
_cell.length_b   1.000
_cell.length_c   1.000
_cell.angle_alpha   90.00
_cell.angle_beta   90.00
_cell.angle_gamma   90.00
#
_symmetry.space_group_name_H-M   'P 1'
#
loop_
_entity.id
_entity.type
_entity.pdbx_description
1 polymer ?
#
loop_
_entity_poly.entity_id
_entity_poly.type
_entity_poly.pdbx_seq_one_letter_code
_entity_poly.pdbx_strand_id
1 'polypeptide(L)'
;MKVSPVTTCVAVSAVFGLIVAFGYYYYVEQSASTVVVNTGAPVVRDEARLMRTEEGWTVRSISQVLADLGALARKEKAQEVVLAYPSQGHYEVSCLGANAPLPVGQTGVWNPETYLGWAKLMLPTPDAALSNQTAEGLLTKLLSPGIEVYLGENRRISDFLQAHPGSPEGYLQAAILSGAIAFNDHSGKFRDIRPALNRMTAFLAAAEALGASKDSPEMKIAEAMRLTLCGQQTAALAVNLPAQGKLADWKEIIRLRNTMDWRSGRSAAEMGSPALKHEYFRALTFAVNEMAGLDFLRSLQQEQLDLEYCRIANETDLSVSGGHMFSKPVLKPELREIAVAAKSFGLEPQENSTEWIRQYLDTPEGSPVAGMDDGSLVINVAGRNLLAGYQQRNLMQSLNVLYAFLNDSWGVKDGATEVKGFVTGQLPSLRYKPFLERAIERDPQRYEALNEPLRTIIRDQPETVTPCLWASLRRDEDGNEVRTNVPDFHRWYRPEIPSGTAFEADSRLYDIGVGDESDKAWITELHDRAPYLYFISRHLAYLENGSTYENLKPELLEKNMADILGYRLMAMRRLASAYNSQPEAYEKISLRIAEIDPDEYLDLAWYFQKRGDSEKAAQYYLLGFEKARDRVRVANNALWLVKYLQGKGETATAEQVASDAAETFSYGGLQARIWLCEATGDWKGALDYAKKCDERYNDGKFVEETALLARMRKSAPQYVDEARYNELIGSIFPGGLQEVALTSFSGSPQKGVAIRETSAFLEGKGLKQGMVIVALDGYRTENFSQYGLVRSLTTDPKMKIVVWDGQKYSELNPEVDGRRFGVDMGDYVARAE
;
A
#
# COMPACT_ATOMS: atom_id res chain seq x y z
N MET A 1 -56.05 35.61 35.28
CA MET A 1 -54.99 36.59 34.98
C MET A 1 -54.32 36.16 33.69
N LYS A 2 -54.42 36.99 32.65
CA LYS A 2 -53.79 36.80 31.34
C LYS A 2 -52.33 37.26 31.42
N VAL A 3 -51.39 36.44 30.95
CA VAL A 3 -50.08 36.91 30.47
C VAL A 3 -49.94 36.47 29.02
N SER A 4 -49.53 37.43 28.19
CA SER A 4 -49.61 37.48 26.72
C SER A 4 -48.46 36.71 26.04
N PRO A 5 -48.64 36.18 24.80
CA PRO A 5 -47.65 35.38 24.07
C PRO A 5 -46.60 36.19 23.28
N VAL A 6 -46.41 37.48 23.59
CA VAL A 6 -45.59 38.37 22.74
C VAL A 6 -44.07 38.25 23.00
N THR A 7 -43.64 37.62 24.10
CA THR A 7 -42.21 37.60 24.46
C THR A 7 -41.40 36.47 23.81
N THR A 8 -42.05 35.41 23.29
CA THR A 8 -41.34 34.24 22.73
C THR A 8 -40.94 34.42 21.27
N CYS A 9 -41.66 35.24 20.49
CA CYS A 9 -41.32 35.49 19.08
C CYS A 9 -40.10 36.41 18.91
N VAL A 10 -39.84 37.33 19.85
CA VAL A 10 -38.69 38.25 19.74
C VAL A 10 -37.36 37.53 20.01
N ALA A 11 -37.35 36.53 20.90
CA ALA A 11 -36.15 35.74 21.20
C ALA A 11 -35.74 34.82 20.04
N VAL A 12 -36.72 34.21 19.34
CA VAL A 12 -36.44 33.32 18.20
C VAL A 12 -35.94 34.11 16.98
N SER A 13 -36.48 35.30 16.72
CA SER A 13 -35.99 36.17 15.64
C SER A 13 -34.60 36.78 15.91
N ALA A 14 -34.25 37.06 17.17
CA ALA A 14 -32.91 37.53 17.53
C ALA A 14 -31.84 36.43 17.39
N VAL A 15 -32.17 35.19 17.75
CA VAL A 15 -31.28 34.03 17.58
C VAL A 15 -31.13 33.66 16.10
N PHE A 16 -32.21 33.71 15.31
CA PHE A 16 -32.11 33.51 13.86
C PHE A 16 -31.33 34.64 13.16
N GLY A 17 -31.51 35.89 13.61
CA GLY A 17 -30.72 37.03 13.13
C GLY A 17 -29.23 36.90 13.45
N LEU A 18 -28.87 36.35 14.62
CA LEU A 18 -27.48 36.04 14.99
C LEU A 18 -26.91 34.87 14.20
N ILE A 19 -27.67 33.79 13.97
CA ILE A 19 -27.22 32.64 13.17
C ILE A 19 -27.05 33.02 11.70
N VAL A 20 -27.94 33.85 11.15
CA VAL A 20 -27.81 34.38 9.79
C VAL A 20 -26.68 35.41 9.71
N ALA A 21 -26.47 36.25 10.74
CA ALA A 21 -25.34 37.18 10.77
C ALA A 21 -23.99 36.45 10.92
N PHE A 22 -23.90 35.39 11.74
CA PHE A 22 -22.70 34.55 11.84
C PHE A 22 -22.49 33.71 10.57
N GLY A 23 -23.55 33.16 9.98
CA GLY A 23 -23.48 32.47 8.70
C GLY A 23 -23.06 33.41 7.56
N TYR A 24 -23.57 34.65 7.54
CA TYR A 24 -23.20 35.68 6.57
C TYR A 24 -21.79 36.22 6.83
N TYR A 25 -21.34 36.36 8.08
CA TYR A 25 -19.97 36.75 8.42
C TYR A 25 -18.97 35.66 8.00
N TYR A 26 -19.30 34.38 8.24
CA TYR A 26 -18.48 33.23 7.83
C TYR A 26 -18.46 33.05 6.31
N TYR A 27 -19.57 33.38 5.63
CA TYR A 27 -19.66 33.31 4.16
C TYR A 27 -18.97 34.50 3.48
N VAL A 28 -19.04 35.72 4.05
CA VAL A 28 -18.34 36.92 3.54
C VAL A 28 -16.82 36.81 3.76
N GLU A 29 -16.34 36.15 4.82
CA GLU A 29 -14.90 35.84 5.01
C GLU A 29 -14.35 34.83 3.99
N GLN A 30 -15.23 34.06 3.34
CA GLN A 30 -14.88 33.18 2.23
C GLN A 30 -15.10 33.80 0.85
N SER A 31 -15.79 34.94 0.73
CA SER A 31 -16.21 35.53 -0.56
C SER A 31 -15.86 37.00 -0.78
N ALA A 32 -15.07 37.64 0.09
CA ALA A 32 -14.64 39.03 -0.10
C ALA A 32 -13.69 39.19 -1.30
N SER A 33 -14.30 39.43 -2.45
CA SER A 33 -13.71 39.92 -3.69
C SER A 33 -13.42 41.42 -3.54
N THR A 34 -12.19 41.81 -3.85
CA THR A 34 -11.77 43.12 -4.40
C THR A 34 -12.36 44.41 -3.78
N VAL A 35 -11.57 45.07 -2.92
CA VAL A 35 -11.50 46.54 -2.89
C VAL A 35 -10.02 46.95 -2.89
N VAL A 36 -9.61 47.57 -3.99
CA VAL A 36 -8.28 48.16 -4.18
C VAL A 36 -8.27 49.50 -3.45
N VAL A 37 -7.41 49.64 -2.43
CA VAL A 37 -7.01 50.95 -1.92
C VAL A 37 -5.50 51.05 -2.01
N ASN A 38 -5.06 51.98 -2.84
CA ASN A 38 -3.68 52.31 -3.14
C ASN A 38 -3.10 53.11 -1.97
N THR A 39 -2.49 52.42 -1.00
CA THR A 39 -1.64 53.05 0.01
C THR A 39 -0.36 52.23 0.08
N GLY A 40 0.77 52.82 -0.32
CA GLY A 40 2.09 52.18 -0.42
C GLY A 40 2.73 51.77 0.91
N ALA A 41 1.99 51.05 1.75
CA ALA A 41 2.48 50.29 2.89
C ALA A 41 1.97 48.85 2.75
N PRO A 42 2.82 47.82 2.91
CA PRO A 42 2.38 46.44 2.83
C PRO A 42 1.37 46.19 3.96
N VAL A 43 0.11 45.98 3.58
CA VAL A 43 -0.90 45.47 4.50
C VAL A 43 -0.45 44.04 4.84
N VAL A 44 -0.08 43.80 6.09
CA VAL A 44 0.12 42.45 6.64
C VAL A 44 -1.22 41.71 6.52
N ARG A 45 -1.45 41.07 5.37
CA ARG A 45 -2.64 40.30 5.07
C ARG A 45 -2.39 38.85 5.46
N ASP A 46 -2.73 38.55 6.72
CA ASP A 46 -3.05 37.23 7.27
C ASP A 46 -2.12 36.07 6.86
N GLU A 47 -0.80 36.27 6.99
CA GLU A 47 0.21 35.22 6.81
C GLU A 47 -0.13 33.94 7.60
N ALA A 48 -0.65 34.13 8.82
CA ALA A 48 -1.09 33.06 9.71
C ALA A 48 -2.25 32.22 9.15
N ARG A 49 -3.02 32.72 8.19
CA ARG A 49 -4.04 31.96 7.45
C ARG A 49 -3.45 31.26 6.23
N LEU A 50 -2.51 31.88 5.53
CA LEU A 50 -1.87 31.30 4.34
C LEU A 50 -0.99 30.10 4.69
N MET A 51 -0.27 30.20 5.80
CA MET A 51 0.55 29.11 6.34
C MET A 51 -0.27 27.92 6.87
N ARG A 52 -1.60 28.00 6.89
CA ARG A 52 -2.48 26.87 7.25
C ARG A 52 -2.72 25.90 6.10
N THR A 53 -2.15 26.16 4.92
CA THR A 53 -2.26 25.28 3.76
C THR A 53 -0.89 24.70 3.40
N GLU A 54 -0.89 23.50 2.85
CA GLU A 54 0.31 22.84 2.35
C GLU A 54 0.99 23.64 1.24
N GLU A 55 0.21 24.20 0.30
CA GLU A 55 0.75 25.03 -0.77
C GLU A 55 1.39 26.29 -0.20
N GLY A 56 0.75 26.97 0.75
CA GLY A 56 1.32 28.14 1.42
C GLY A 56 2.62 27.82 2.16
N TRP A 57 2.66 26.73 2.93
CA TRP A 57 3.88 26.27 3.60
C TRP A 57 4.99 25.95 2.59
N THR A 58 4.65 25.30 1.49
CA THR A 58 5.60 24.96 0.41
C THR A 58 6.20 26.22 -0.22
N VAL A 59 5.35 27.18 -0.60
CA VAL A 59 5.77 28.47 -1.19
C VAL A 59 6.70 29.22 -0.25
N ARG A 60 6.36 29.28 1.05
CA ARG A 60 7.21 29.91 2.06
C ARG A 60 8.54 29.18 2.18
N SER A 61 8.52 27.86 2.29
CA SER A 61 9.72 27.04 2.44
C SER A 61 10.71 27.26 1.28
N ILE A 62 10.23 27.24 0.03
CA ILE A 62 11.08 27.44 -1.15
C ILE A 62 11.64 28.88 -1.16
N SER A 63 10.78 29.86 -0.88
CA SER A 63 11.17 31.27 -0.86
C SER A 63 12.17 31.59 0.25
N GLN A 64 12.02 30.95 1.42
CA GLN A 64 12.94 31.06 2.56
C GLN A 64 14.31 30.51 2.21
N VAL A 65 14.39 29.34 1.55
CA VAL A 65 15.68 28.78 1.10
C VAL A 65 16.40 29.78 0.19
N LEU A 66 15.71 30.39 -0.78
CA LEU A 66 16.31 31.39 -1.67
C LEU A 66 16.79 32.65 -0.91
N ALA A 67 16.01 33.12 0.07
CA ALA A 67 16.39 34.26 0.91
C ALA A 67 17.62 33.95 1.77
N ASP A 68 17.70 32.76 2.36
CA ASP A 68 18.82 32.34 3.19
C ASP A 68 20.10 32.16 2.38
N LEU A 69 20.00 31.64 1.15
CA LEU A 69 21.13 31.58 0.21
C LEU A 69 21.65 32.99 -0.13
N GLY A 70 20.74 33.96 -0.30
CA GLY A 70 21.09 35.36 -0.46
C GLY A 70 21.80 35.95 0.76
N ALA A 71 21.29 35.66 1.97
CA ALA A 71 21.90 36.11 3.22
C ALA A 71 23.31 35.50 3.41
N LEU A 72 23.48 34.22 3.09
CA LEU A 72 24.78 33.54 3.07
C LEU A 72 25.76 34.27 2.14
N ALA A 73 25.33 34.57 0.92
CA ALA A 73 26.17 35.25 -0.08
C ALA A 73 26.60 36.66 0.38
N ARG A 74 25.70 37.40 1.02
CA ARG A 74 25.96 38.74 1.57
C ARG A 74 26.66 38.74 2.93
N LYS A 75 26.80 37.56 3.57
CA LYS A 75 27.28 37.41 4.96
C LYS A 75 26.44 38.22 5.94
N GLU A 76 25.13 38.20 5.72
CA GLU A 76 24.13 38.88 6.54
C GLU A 76 23.38 37.88 7.42
N LYS A 77 22.60 38.38 8.38
CA LYS A 77 21.68 37.52 9.13
C LYS A 77 20.54 37.08 8.23
N ALA A 78 20.18 35.80 8.29
CA ALA A 78 18.95 35.30 7.69
C ALA A 78 17.73 36.06 8.26
N GLN A 79 16.80 36.42 7.38
CA GLN A 79 15.54 37.07 7.75
C GLN A 79 14.38 36.20 7.29
N GLU A 80 13.30 36.25 8.05
CA GLU A 80 12.09 35.48 7.77
C GLU A 80 11.36 36.04 6.54
N VAL A 81 11.03 35.16 5.60
CA VAL A 81 10.18 35.47 4.46
C VAL A 81 8.73 35.48 4.92
N VAL A 82 8.06 36.59 4.61
CA VAL A 82 6.63 36.79 4.86
C VAL A 82 5.84 36.58 3.57
N LEU A 83 4.73 35.83 3.69
CA LEU A 83 3.78 35.61 2.59
C LEU A 83 2.57 36.55 2.68
N ALA A 84 2.15 37.07 1.52
CA ALA A 84 0.85 37.70 1.32
C ALA A 84 0.16 37.10 0.07
N TYR A 85 -1.18 37.07 0.02
CA TYR A 85 -1.91 36.53 -1.13
C TYR A 85 -2.58 37.64 -1.95
N PRO A 86 -2.02 38.02 -3.10
CA PRO A 86 -2.76 38.73 -4.14
C PRO A 86 -3.65 37.72 -4.88
N SER A 87 -4.97 37.74 -4.64
CA SER A 87 -6.04 37.07 -5.41
C SER A 87 -5.67 36.18 -6.63
N GLN A 88 -6.31 35.01 -6.76
CA GLN A 88 -6.25 34.11 -7.94
C GLN A 88 -4.92 33.36 -8.16
N GLY A 89 -4.45 32.65 -7.15
CA GLY A 89 -3.29 31.75 -7.26
C GLY A 89 -1.94 32.47 -7.36
N HIS A 90 -1.90 33.77 -7.07
CA HIS A 90 -0.65 34.52 -6.97
C HIS A 90 -0.30 34.69 -5.50
N TYR A 91 0.95 34.40 -5.15
CA TYR A 91 1.52 34.73 -3.86
C TYR A 91 2.39 35.97 -4.02
N GLU A 92 2.56 36.74 -2.95
CA GLU A 92 3.55 37.80 -2.86
C GLU A 92 4.47 37.44 -1.70
N VAL A 93 5.76 37.47 -1.96
CA VAL A 93 6.79 37.22 -0.97
C VAL A 93 7.51 38.50 -0.65
N SER A 94 7.85 38.69 0.62
CA SER A 94 8.60 39.85 1.09
C SER A 94 9.70 39.45 2.07
N CYS A 95 10.87 40.04 1.90
CA CYS A 95 12.03 39.92 2.81
C CYS A 95 13.01 41.06 2.50
N LEU A 96 13.68 41.62 3.52
CA LEU A 96 14.69 42.68 3.36
C LEU A 96 14.20 43.94 2.59
N GLY A 97 12.90 44.25 2.66
CA GLY A 97 12.30 45.37 1.92
C GLY A 97 12.15 45.14 0.41
N ALA A 98 12.47 43.94 -0.08
CA ALA A 98 12.17 43.49 -1.43
C ALA A 98 10.88 42.67 -1.45
N ASN A 99 10.06 42.87 -2.48
CA ASN A 99 8.82 42.12 -2.70
C ASN A 99 8.79 41.55 -4.11
N ALA A 100 8.22 40.36 -4.29
CA ALA A 100 7.99 39.77 -5.61
C ALA A 100 6.68 38.98 -5.66
N PRO A 101 5.93 39.07 -6.78
CA PRO A 101 4.82 38.16 -7.04
C PRO A 101 5.34 36.79 -7.50
N LEU A 102 4.63 35.73 -7.12
CA LEU A 102 4.85 34.34 -7.49
C LEU A 102 3.57 33.76 -8.13
N PRO A 103 3.57 33.44 -9.43
CA PRO A 103 2.37 33.02 -10.16
C PRO A 103 2.05 31.51 -9.99
N VAL A 104 1.97 31.04 -8.74
CA VAL A 104 1.84 29.60 -8.38
C VAL A 104 0.69 28.90 -9.11
N GLY A 105 -0.48 29.53 -9.21
CA GLY A 105 -1.65 28.96 -9.90
C GLY A 105 -1.52 28.88 -11.42
N GLN A 106 -0.53 29.56 -12.03
CA GLN A 106 -0.27 29.51 -13.47
C GLN A 106 0.87 28.54 -13.82
N THR A 107 1.97 28.59 -13.07
CA THR A 107 3.20 27.84 -13.38
C THR A 107 3.37 26.57 -12.55
N GLY A 108 2.75 26.51 -11.37
CA GLY A 108 2.78 25.39 -10.42
C GLY A 108 3.72 25.60 -9.24
N VAL A 109 3.40 24.99 -8.10
CA VAL A 109 4.09 25.26 -6.81
C VAL A 109 5.54 24.80 -6.77
N TRP A 110 5.87 23.68 -7.43
CA TRP A 110 7.24 23.15 -7.52
C TRP A 110 7.90 23.44 -8.86
N ASN A 111 7.38 24.37 -9.67
CA ASN A 111 8.04 24.80 -10.88
C ASN A 111 9.10 25.88 -10.54
N PRO A 112 10.39 25.70 -10.89
CA PRO A 112 11.43 26.68 -10.63
C PRO A 112 11.14 28.07 -11.22
N GLU A 113 10.45 28.13 -12.36
CA GLU A 113 10.08 29.38 -13.04
C GLU A 113 9.21 30.28 -12.16
N THR A 114 8.37 29.68 -11.30
CA THR A 114 7.52 30.38 -10.32
C THR A 114 8.33 31.31 -9.42
N TYR A 115 9.58 30.93 -9.09
CA TYR A 115 10.43 31.63 -8.13
C TYR A 115 11.55 32.43 -8.78
N LEU A 116 11.65 32.44 -10.11
CA LEU A 116 12.78 33.06 -10.82
C LEU A 116 12.95 34.55 -10.52
N GLY A 117 11.83 35.29 -10.43
CA GLY A 117 11.84 36.71 -10.06
C GLY A 117 12.38 36.93 -8.65
N TRP A 118 11.95 36.11 -7.69
CA TRP A 118 12.42 36.15 -6.31
C TRP A 118 13.89 35.76 -6.18
N ALA A 119 14.31 34.68 -6.86
CA ALA A 119 15.70 34.22 -6.87
C ALA A 119 16.66 35.31 -7.38
N LYS A 120 16.29 36.04 -8.45
CA LYS A 120 17.09 37.16 -8.99
C LYS A 120 17.23 38.35 -8.03
N LEU A 121 16.26 38.57 -7.14
CA LEU A 121 16.33 39.61 -6.12
C LEU A 121 17.19 39.17 -4.92
N MET A 122 17.15 37.89 -4.56
CA MET A 122 17.81 37.38 -3.37
C MET A 122 19.28 37.01 -3.59
N LEU A 123 19.61 36.46 -4.75
CA LEU A 123 20.93 35.88 -5.01
C LEU A 123 21.97 36.93 -5.43
N PRO A 124 23.27 36.64 -5.23
CA PRO A 124 24.34 37.53 -5.68
C PRO A 124 24.40 37.61 -7.21
N THR A 125 25.25 38.51 -7.72
CA THR A 125 25.62 38.48 -9.14
C THR A 125 26.30 37.15 -9.48
N PRO A 126 26.08 36.60 -10.69
CA PRO A 126 26.71 35.35 -11.10
C PRO A 126 28.23 35.41 -11.04
N ASP A 127 28.85 34.43 -10.40
CA ASP A 127 30.30 34.27 -10.40
C ASP A 127 30.70 33.45 -11.62
N ALA A 128 31.57 33.98 -12.48
CA ALA A 128 32.12 33.26 -13.63
C ALA A 128 33.17 32.19 -13.24
N ALA A 129 33.13 31.69 -12.00
CA ALA A 129 34.08 30.70 -11.50
C ALA A 129 34.00 29.41 -12.31
N LEU A 130 35.18 28.88 -12.68
CA LEU A 130 35.32 27.69 -13.52
C LEU A 130 34.74 26.44 -12.84
N SER A 131 33.64 25.96 -13.42
CA SER A 131 33.02 24.64 -13.22
C SER A 131 33.93 23.52 -13.76
N ASN A 132 35.08 23.27 -13.12
CA ASN A 132 35.91 22.12 -13.51
C ASN A 132 35.27 20.76 -13.13
N GLN A 133 34.06 20.76 -12.56
CA GLN A 133 33.28 19.57 -12.20
C GLN A 133 31.85 19.77 -12.67
N THR A 134 31.51 19.23 -13.83
CA THR A 134 30.13 19.18 -14.33
C THR A 134 29.29 18.22 -13.47
N ALA A 135 27.98 18.44 -13.43
CA ALA A 135 27.03 17.56 -12.79
C ALA A 135 27.01 16.12 -13.36
N GLU A 136 27.62 15.86 -14.54
CA GLU A 136 27.81 14.49 -15.07
C GLU A 136 28.50 13.59 -14.04
N GLY A 137 29.53 14.09 -13.36
CA GLY A 137 30.27 13.32 -12.36
C GLY A 137 29.41 12.94 -11.15
N LEU A 138 28.56 13.86 -10.69
CA LEU A 138 27.58 13.61 -9.62
C LEU A 138 26.52 12.60 -10.07
N LEU A 139 25.89 12.84 -11.23
CA LEU A 139 24.86 11.96 -11.78
C LEU A 139 25.37 10.53 -12.03
N THR A 140 26.63 10.38 -12.43
CA THR A 140 27.27 9.07 -12.58
C THR A 140 27.45 8.36 -11.24
N LYS A 141 27.85 9.08 -10.18
CA LYS A 141 27.95 8.51 -8.82
C LYS A 141 26.60 8.10 -8.26
N LEU A 142 25.56 8.90 -8.53
CA LEU A 142 24.19 8.65 -8.07
C LEU A 142 23.50 7.47 -8.77
N LEU A 143 24.10 6.91 -9.82
CA LEU A 143 23.69 5.61 -10.37
C LEU A 143 24.03 4.43 -9.42
N SER A 144 24.85 4.67 -8.39
CA SER A 144 25.08 3.75 -7.27
C SER A 144 24.68 4.45 -5.97
N PRO A 145 23.37 4.65 -5.72
CA PRO A 145 22.88 5.41 -4.57
C PRO A 145 23.28 4.73 -3.26
N GLY A 146 23.54 5.53 -2.23
CA GLY A 146 23.91 5.04 -0.90
C GLY A 146 24.33 6.17 0.02
N ILE A 147 24.22 5.94 1.33
CA ILE A 147 24.46 6.99 2.32
C ILE A 147 25.85 7.61 2.21
N GLU A 148 26.89 6.81 1.93
CA GLU A 148 28.26 7.30 1.83
C GLU A 148 28.44 8.25 0.63
N VAL A 149 27.79 7.95 -0.49
CA VAL A 149 27.75 8.82 -1.67
C VAL A 149 27.03 10.12 -1.33
N TYR A 150 25.87 10.05 -0.67
CA TYR A 150 25.13 11.25 -0.27
C TYR A 150 25.92 12.14 0.68
N LEU A 151 26.62 11.56 1.67
CA LEU A 151 27.43 12.31 2.62
C LEU A 151 28.66 12.96 1.97
N GLY A 152 29.36 12.21 1.12
CA GLY A 152 30.54 12.70 0.38
C GLY A 152 30.18 13.85 -0.55
N GLU A 153 29.11 13.70 -1.33
CA GLU A 153 28.65 14.73 -2.26
C GLU A 153 28.00 15.91 -1.53
N ASN A 154 27.28 15.69 -0.42
CA ASN A 154 26.76 16.76 0.43
C ASN A 154 27.91 17.67 0.91
N ARG A 155 28.99 17.09 1.45
CA ARG A 155 30.15 17.87 1.91
C ARG A 155 30.79 18.63 0.76
N ARG A 156 31.11 17.93 -0.35
CA ARG A 156 31.77 18.54 -1.52
C ARG A 156 31.00 19.72 -2.07
N ILE A 157 29.68 19.58 -2.28
CA ILE A 157 28.84 20.63 -2.87
C ILE A 157 28.65 21.77 -1.86
N SER A 158 28.49 21.46 -0.57
CA SER A 158 28.34 22.47 0.47
C SER A 158 29.60 23.33 0.60
N ASP A 159 30.78 22.72 0.68
CA ASP A 159 32.07 23.44 0.73
C ASP A 159 32.26 24.34 -0.51
N PHE A 160 31.86 23.83 -1.68
CA PHE A 160 31.93 24.59 -2.93
C PHE A 160 30.98 25.79 -2.94
N LEU A 161 29.71 25.62 -2.56
CA LEU A 161 28.73 26.70 -2.50
C LEU A 161 29.01 27.70 -1.37
N GLN A 162 29.63 27.26 -0.28
CA GLN A 162 30.12 28.15 0.77
C GLN A 162 31.17 29.13 0.24
N ALA A 163 32.06 28.66 -0.66
CA ALA A 163 33.10 29.47 -1.28
C ALA A 163 32.60 30.25 -2.51
N HIS A 164 31.62 29.73 -3.23
CA HIS A 164 31.13 30.26 -4.51
C HIS A 164 29.60 30.35 -4.54
N PRO A 165 28.99 31.24 -3.72
CA PRO A 165 27.53 31.36 -3.62
C PRO A 165 26.88 31.95 -4.90
N GLY A 166 27.65 32.49 -5.85
CA GLY A 166 27.16 32.90 -7.16
C GLY A 166 27.24 31.82 -8.24
N SER A 167 27.54 30.56 -7.89
CA SER A 167 27.78 29.49 -8.88
C SER A 167 26.49 28.82 -9.39
N PRO A 168 26.11 28.97 -10.67
CA PRO A 168 24.94 28.28 -11.22
C PRO A 168 25.08 26.75 -11.21
N GLU A 169 26.28 26.23 -11.50
CA GLU A 169 26.54 24.79 -11.51
C GLU A 169 26.47 24.17 -10.11
N GLY A 170 26.98 24.87 -9.09
CA GLY A 170 26.91 24.40 -7.70
C GLY A 170 25.46 24.16 -7.26
N TYR A 171 24.55 25.06 -7.64
CA TYR A 171 23.13 24.90 -7.34
C TYR A 171 22.46 23.81 -8.18
N LEU A 172 22.85 23.60 -9.44
CA LEU A 172 22.37 22.45 -10.22
C LEU A 172 22.75 21.12 -9.54
N GLN A 173 23.99 20.99 -9.08
CA GLN A 173 24.43 19.80 -8.33
C GLN A 173 23.68 19.64 -7.00
N ALA A 174 23.41 20.73 -6.28
CA ALA A 174 22.63 20.70 -5.06
C ALA A 174 21.18 20.25 -5.28
N ALA A 175 20.57 20.67 -6.38
CA ALA A 175 19.24 20.22 -6.79
C ALA A 175 19.23 18.72 -7.09
N ILE A 176 20.21 18.24 -7.88
CA ILE A 176 20.34 16.82 -8.24
C ILE A 176 20.50 15.94 -7.01
N LEU A 177 21.35 16.34 -6.04
CA LEU A 177 21.53 15.58 -4.80
C LEU A 177 20.23 15.51 -3.98
N SER A 178 19.52 16.63 -3.83
CA SER A 178 18.25 16.68 -3.09
C SER A 178 17.18 15.82 -3.77
N GLY A 179 17.09 15.89 -5.11
CA GLY A 179 16.17 15.08 -5.90
C GLY A 179 16.48 13.58 -5.81
N ALA A 180 17.76 13.19 -5.85
CA ALA A 180 18.14 11.78 -5.73
C ALA A 180 17.79 11.18 -4.36
N ILE A 181 17.95 11.94 -3.27
CA ILE A 181 17.50 11.52 -1.93
C ILE A 181 15.98 11.30 -1.91
N ALA A 182 15.20 12.21 -2.51
CA ALA A 182 13.74 12.04 -2.63
C ALA A 182 13.34 10.84 -3.48
N PHE A 183 14.09 10.55 -4.55
CA PHE A 183 13.83 9.44 -5.46
C PHE A 183 13.96 8.08 -4.77
N ASN A 184 14.94 7.96 -3.88
CA ASN A 184 15.24 6.76 -3.11
C ASN A 184 14.52 6.75 -1.73
N ASP A 185 13.56 7.65 -1.48
CA ASP A 185 12.73 7.57 -0.27
C ASP A 185 11.63 6.51 -0.47
N HIS A 186 11.88 5.32 0.07
CA HIS A 186 11.01 4.13 0.04
C HIS A 186 10.35 3.86 1.41
N SER A 187 10.11 4.90 2.19
CA SER A 187 9.58 4.77 3.56
C SER A 187 8.06 4.52 3.66
N GLY A 188 7.45 3.94 2.62
CA GLY A 188 6.05 3.49 2.62
C GLY A 188 5.07 4.56 3.12
N LYS A 189 4.25 4.23 4.13
CA LYS A 189 3.27 5.18 4.69
C LYS A 189 3.88 6.41 5.35
N PHE A 190 5.15 6.33 5.77
CA PHE A 190 5.87 7.46 6.38
C PHE A 190 6.45 8.41 5.33
N ARG A 191 6.47 8.02 4.05
CA ARG A 191 7.13 8.74 2.96
C ARG A 191 6.73 10.20 2.85
N ASP A 192 7.71 11.08 2.98
CA ASP A 192 7.55 12.52 2.79
C ASP A 192 8.75 13.09 2.02
N ILE A 193 8.51 13.44 0.76
CA ILE A 193 9.55 14.02 -0.09
C ILE A 193 9.46 15.55 -0.22
N ARG A 194 8.46 16.19 0.40
CA ARG A 194 8.23 17.63 0.28
C ARG A 194 9.46 18.45 0.69
N PRO A 195 10.18 18.14 1.79
CA PRO A 195 11.38 18.91 2.17
C PRO A 195 12.50 18.85 1.12
N ALA A 196 12.75 17.66 0.56
CA ALA A 196 13.73 17.49 -0.50
C ALA A 196 13.31 18.18 -1.80
N LEU A 197 12.02 18.08 -2.17
CA LEU A 197 11.44 18.68 -3.36
C LEU A 197 11.42 20.22 -3.29
N ASN A 198 11.15 20.78 -2.10
CA ASN A 198 11.24 22.22 -1.85
C ASN A 198 12.66 22.72 -2.08
N ARG A 199 13.67 22.04 -1.52
CA ARG A 199 15.08 22.40 -1.73
C ARG A 199 15.51 22.23 -3.18
N MET A 200 15.14 21.12 -3.81
CA MET A 200 15.42 20.88 -5.23
C MET A 200 14.87 22.02 -6.09
N THR A 201 13.62 22.44 -5.85
CA THR A 201 12.99 23.54 -6.58
C THR A 201 13.72 24.87 -6.35
N ALA A 202 14.06 25.19 -5.09
CA ALA A 202 14.81 26.40 -4.76
C ALA A 202 16.19 26.42 -5.44
N PHE A 203 16.92 25.30 -5.42
CA PHE A 203 18.23 25.19 -6.05
C PHE A 203 18.16 25.26 -7.59
N LEU A 204 17.14 24.67 -8.23
CA LEU A 204 16.92 24.84 -9.67
C LEU A 204 16.61 26.29 -10.03
N ALA A 205 15.76 26.97 -9.24
CA ALA A 205 15.46 28.39 -9.45
C ALA A 205 16.72 29.26 -9.28
N ALA A 206 17.59 28.92 -8.30
CA ALA A 206 18.87 29.59 -8.11
C ALA A 206 19.85 29.36 -9.27
N ALA A 207 19.98 28.11 -9.72
CA ALA A 207 20.81 27.76 -10.87
C ALA A 207 20.37 28.53 -12.12
N GLU A 208 19.07 28.58 -12.40
CA GLU A 208 18.51 29.32 -13.53
C GLU A 208 18.70 30.84 -13.39
N ALA A 209 18.44 31.41 -12.21
CA ALA A 209 18.63 32.83 -11.95
C ALA A 209 20.08 33.28 -12.16
N LEU A 210 21.04 32.38 -11.89
CA LEU A 210 22.48 32.61 -12.05
C LEU A 210 23.01 32.19 -13.44
N GLY A 211 22.14 31.75 -14.35
CA GLY A 211 22.48 31.52 -15.76
C GLY A 211 22.88 30.09 -16.13
N ALA A 212 22.47 29.07 -15.37
CA ALA A 212 22.61 27.68 -15.79
C ALA A 212 21.88 27.43 -17.12
N SER A 213 22.51 26.69 -18.03
CA SER A 213 21.91 26.37 -19.34
C SER A 213 20.74 25.39 -19.18
N LYS A 214 19.55 25.76 -19.67
CA LYS A 214 18.39 24.87 -19.75
C LYS A 214 18.59 23.70 -20.71
N ASP A 215 19.52 23.84 -21.65
CA ASP A 215 19.76 22.84 -22.68
C ASP A 215 20.77 21.77 -22.28
N SER A 216 21.47 21.91 -21.15
CA SER A 216 22.44 20.91 -20.71
C SER A 216 21.78 19.57 -20.38
N PRO A 217 22.44 18.44 -20.67
CA PRO A 217 21.95 17.11 -20.30
C PRO A 217 21.62 16.99 -18.80
N GLU A 218 22.45 17.58 -17.95
CA GLU A 218 22.32 17.50 -16.49
C GLU A 218 21.12 18.29 -15.98
N MET A 219 20.86 19.47 -16.53
CA MET A 219 19.66 20.24 -16.23
C MET A 219 18.39 19.49 -16.68
N LYS A 220 18.42 18.85 -17.86
CA LYS A 220 17.30 18.04 -18.34
C LYS A 220 17.02 16.84 -17.44
N ILE A 221 18.05 16.16 -16.94
CA ILE A 221 17.89 15.06 -15.98
C ILE A 221 17.31 15.58 -14.65
N ALA A 222 17.82 16.68 -14.12
CA ALA A 222 17.30 17.29 -12.90
C ALA A 222 15.82 17.69 -13.05
N GLU A 223 15.45 18.28 -14.18
CA GLU A 223 14.07 18.67 -14.46
C GLU A 223 13.15 17.44 -14.64
N ALA A 224 13.58 16.41 -15.36
CA ALA A 224 12.82 15.17 -15.49
C ALA A 224 12.60 14.47 -14.13
N MET A 225 13.60 14.51 -13.26
CA MET A 225 13.52 14.00 -11.88
C MET A 225 12.50 14.80 -11.06
N ARG A 226 12.54 16.15 -11.12
CA ARG A 226 11.57 17.02 -10.45
C ARG A 226 10.14 16.78 -10.94
N LEU A 227 9.94 16.71 -12.26
CA LEU A 227 8.65 16.43 -12.89
C LEU A 227 8.10 15.08 -12.43
N THR A 228 8.95 14.04 -12.36
CA THR A 228 8.59 12.72 -11.83
C THR A 228 8.15 12.80 -10.36
N LEU A 229 8.92 13.49 -9.52
CA LEU A 229 8.65 13.61 -8.08
C LEU A 229 7.35 14.39 -7.78
N CYS A 230 6.95 15.33 -8.63
CA CYS A 230 5.67 16.05 -8.50
C CYS A 230 4.51 15.40 -9.29
N GLY A 231 4.68 14.18 -9.81
CA GLY A 231 3.63 13.43 -10.50
C GLY A 231 3.31 13.92 -11.91
N GLN A 232 4.12 14.79 -12.51
CA GLN A 232 3.94 15.24 -13.90
C GLN A 232 4.56 14.23 -14.89
N GLN A 233 3.97 13.03 -14.95
CA GLN A 233 4.53 11.88 -15.68
C GLN A 233 4.66 12.14 -17.18
N THR A 234 3.63 12.71 -17.81
CA THR A 234 3.64 13.02 -19.25
C THR A 234 4.76 14.00 -19.60
N ALA A 235 4.91 15.06 -18.79
CA ALA A 235 5.96 16.06 -18.99
C ALA A 235 7.36 15.48 -18.72
N ALA A 236 7.53 14.66 -17.68
CA ALA A 236 8.80 14.02 -17.36
C ALA A 236 9.31 13.12 -18.50
N LEU A 237 8.41 12.34 -19.12
CA LEU A 237 8.74 11.43 -20.22
C LEU A 237 9.00 12.16 -21.55
N ALA A 238 8.47 13.38 -21.71
CA ALA A 238 8.71 14.21 -22.88
C ALA A 238 10.09 14.90 -22.87
N VAL A 239 10.79 14.94 -21.73
CA VAL A 239 12.13 15.51 -21.64
C VAL A 239 13.11 14.69 -22.48
N ASN A 240 13.84 15.34 -23.40
CA ASN A 240 14.82 14.68 -24.24
C ASN A 240 16.11 14.35 -23.46
N LEU A 241 16.12 13.18 -22.81
CA LEU A 241 17.25 12.69 -22.02
C LEU A 241 18.29 11.93 -22.88
N PRO A 242 19.57 11.93 -22.49
CA PRO A 242 20.61 11.17 -23.18
C PRO A 242 20.27 9.69 -23.33
N ALA A 243 20.43 9.15 -24.54
CA ALA A 243 20.17 7.73 -24.83
C ALA A 243 21.45 6.87 -24.84
N GLN A 244 22.63 7.49 -24.77
CA GLN A 244 23.94 6.84 -24.82
C GLN A 244 24.90 7.52 -23.84
N GLY A 245 26.03 6.88 -23.54
CA GLY A 245 27.05 7.39 -22.64
C GLY A 245 26.73 7.14 -21.16
N LYS A 246 27.49 7.79 -20.27
CA LYS A 246 27.43 7.54 -18.81
C LYS A 246 26.08 7.88 -18.16
N LEU A 247 25.30 8.76 -18.78
CA LEU A 247 24.02 9.22 -18.27
C LEU A 247 22.81 8.49 -18.88
N ALA A 248 23.03 7.51 -19.77
CA ALA A 248 21.95 6.82 -20.47
C ALA A 248 20.97 6.09 -19.54
N ASP A 249 21.48 5.54 -18.42
CA ASP A 249 20.65 4.81 -17.45
C ASP A 249 19.58 5.71 -16.79
N TRP A 250 19.84 7.03 -16.66
CA TRP A 250 18.85 7.97 -16.10
C TRP A 250 17.57 8.03 -16.93
N LYS A 251 17.66 7.92 -18.26
CA LYS A 251 16.49 7.88 -19.13
C LYS A 251 15.59 6.70 -18.79
N GLU A 252 16.19 5.53 -18.56
CA GLU A 252 15.45 4.31 -18.25
C GLU A 252 14.91 4.32 -16.81
N ILE A 253 15.67 4.87 -15.85
CA ILE A 253 15.22 5.10 -14.46
C ILE A 253 13.98 5.99 -14.42
N ILE A 254 14.01 7.13 -15.11
CA ILE A 254 12.85 8.05 -15.20
C ILE A 254 11.67 7.36 -15.88
N ARG A 255 11.91 6.60 -16.96
CA ARG A 255 10.86 5.84 -17.65
C ARG A 255 10.21 4.82 -16.72
N LEU A 256 11.01 4.00 -16.03
CA LEU A 256 10.52 2.97 -15.11
C LEU A 256 9.79 3.57 -13.91
N ARG A 257 10.28 4.66 -13.32
CA ARG A 257 9.63 5.29 -12.15
C ARG A 257 8.22 5.78 -12.49
N ASN A 258 8.03 6.39 -13.66
CA ASN A 258 6.74 6.91 -14.11
C ASN A 258 5.80 5.81 -14.62
N THR A 259 6.29 4.93 -15.51
CA THR A 259 5.43 3.97 -16.21
C THR A 259 5.29 2.63 -15.47
N MET A 260 6.36 2.19 -14.79
CA MET A 260 6.61 0.81 -14.36
C MET A 260 6.49 -0.23 -15.50
N ASP A 261 6.67 0.18 -16.75
CA ASP A 261 6.67 -0.77 -17.87
C ASP A 261 8.00 -1.53 -17.88
N TRP A 262 7.96 -2.74 -17.33
CA TRP A 262 9.10 -3.65 -17.19
C TRP A 262 9.42 -4.42 -18.49
N ARG A 263 8.61 -4.28 -19.55
CA ARG A 263 8.73 -5.10 -20.77
C ARG A 263 9.98 -4.84 -21.63
N SER A 264 10.91 -3.99 -21.19
CA SER A 264 12.23 -3.91 -21.83
C SER A 264 12.96 -5.25 -21.79
N GLY A 265 12.61 -6.14 -20.84
CA GLY A 265 13.05 -7.53 -20.81
C GLY A 265 14.55 -7.71 -20.54
N ARG A 266 15.24 -6.63 -20.15
CA ARG A 266 16.66 -6.67 -19.81
C ARG A 266 16.85 -7.52 -18.56
N SER A 267 17.80 -8.44 -18.62
CA SER A 267 18.29 -9.15 -17.44
C SER A 267 19.08 -8.22 -16.53
N ALA A 268 19.18 -8.58 -15.25
CA ALA A 268 19.95 -7.79 -14.29
C ALA A 268 21.44 -7.69 -14.67
N ALA A 269 21.97 -8.70 -15.39
CA ALA A 269 23.35 -8.70 -15.88
C ALA A 269 23.59 -7.67 -17.00
N GLU A 270 22.56 -7.33 -17.77
CA GLU A 270 22.63 -6.34 -18.85
C GLU A 270 22.47 -4.90 -18.33
N MET A 271 22.08 -4.70 -17.08
CA MET A 271 21.88 -3.38 -16.46
C MET A 271 23.18 -2.86 -15.85
N GLY A 272 23.60 -1.66 -16.28
CA GLY A 272 24.90 -1.09 -15.97
C GLY A 272 25.05 -0.53 -14.55
N SER A 273 23.94 -0.14 -13.91
CA SER A 273 23.96 0.54 -12.61
C SER A 273 23.03 -0.09 -11.56
N PRO A 274 23.40 -0.05 -10.26
CA PRO A 274 22.53 -0.41 -9.15
C PRO A 274 21.18 0.32 -9.15
N ALA A 275 21.18 1.65 -9.37
CA ALA A 275 19.94 2.44 -9.43
C ALA A 275 18.93 1.90 -10.46
N LEU A 276 19.41 1.55 -11.66
CA LEU A 276 18.54 0.96 -12.68
C LEU A 276 17.99 -0.40 -12.26
N LYS A 277 18.79 -1.24 -11.58
CA LYS A 277 18.33 -2.53 -11.05
C LYS A 277 17.27 -2.34 -9.96
N HIS A 278 17.45 -1.35 -9.08
CA HIS A 278 16.48 -1.02 -8.03
C HIS A 278 15.14 -0.58 -8.65
N GLU A 279 15.16 0.31 -9.64
CA GLU A 279 13.94 0.73 -10.34
C GLU A 279 13.26 -0.41 -11.09
N TYR A 280 14.03 -1.29 -11.71
CA TYR A 280 13.47 -2.43 -12.43
C TYR A 280 12.84 -3.45 -11.47
N PHE A 281 13.51 -3.74 -10.35
CA PHE A 281 12.95 -4.55 -9.27
C PHE A 281 11.66 -3.93 -8.74
N ARG A 282 11.65 -2.62 -8.45
CA ARG A 282 10.45 -1.89 -8.06
C ARG A 282 9.33 -2.02 -9.09
N ALA A 283 9.63 -1.81 -10.37
CA ALA A 283 8.63 -1.90 -11.43
C ALA A 283 8.00 -3.30 -11.49
N LEU A 284 8.80 -4.37 -11.37
CA LEU A 284 8.27 -5.73 -11.32
C LEU A 284 7.39 -5.96 -10.09
N THR A 285 7.87 -5.58 -8.90
CA THR A 285 7.13 -5.80 -7.64
C THR A 285 5.79 -5.08 -7.63
N PHE A 286 5.73 -3.84 -8.15
CA PHE A 286 4.51 -3.01 -8.14
C PHE A 286 3.59 -3.23 -9.35
N ALA A 287 4.12 -3.52 -10.54
CA ALA A 287 3.28 -3.74 -11.73
C ALA A 287 2.81 -5.19 -11.86
N VAL A 288 3.57 -6.15 -11.32
CA VAL A 288 3.31 -7.58 -11.41
C VAL A 288 2.95 -8.13 -10.03
N ASN A 289 3.96 -8.49 -9.22
CA ASN A 289 3.86 -8.98 -7.84
C ASN A 289 5.26 -9.22 -7.23
N GLU A 290 5.30 -9.56 -5.94
CA GLU A 290 6.52 -9.95 -5.19
C GLU A 290 7.33 -11.04 -5.90
N MET A 291 6.67 -12.08 -6.42
CA MET A 291 7.33 -13.24 -7.02
C MET A 291 8.10 -12.88 -8.29
N ALA A 292 7.61 -11.94 -9.10
CA ALA A 292 8.33 -11.42 -10.25
C ALA A 292 9.59 -10.65 -9.83
N GLY A 293 9.51 -9.87 -8.76
CA GLY A 293 10.69 -9.23 -8.15
C GLY A 293 11.71 -10.26 -7.66
N LEU A 294 11.27 -11.31 -6.96
CA LEU A 294 12.14 -12.39 -6.49
C LEU A 294 12.86 -13.13 -7.63
N ASP A 295 12.17 -13.41 -8.73
CA ASP A 295 12.77 -14.05 -9.90
C ASP A 295 13.87 -13.18 -10.52
N PHE A 296 13.69 -11.86 -10.55
CA PHE A 296 14.74 -10.94 -10.96
C PHE A 296 15.97 -11.03 -10.04
N LEU A 297 15.77 -11.07 -8.71
CA LEU A 297 16.88 -11.16 -7.76
C LEU A 297 17.63 -12.49 -7.82
N ARG A 298 17.00 -13.60 -8.25
CA ARG A 298 17.70 -14.89 -8.45
C ARG A 298 18.80 -14.82 -9.51
N SER A 299 18.75 -13.82 -10.39
CA SER A 299 19.81 -13.57 -11.38
C SER A 299 21.01 -12.79 -10.82
N LEU A 300 20.90 -12.28 -9.59
CA LEU A 300 21.94 -11.50 -8.90
C LEU A 300 22.72 -12.37 -7.91
N GLN A 301 23.97 -11.97 -7.65
CA GLN A 301 24.77 -12.54 -6.57
C GLN A 301 24.33 -11.95 -5.22
N GLN A 302 24.51 -12.71 -4.12
CA GLN A 302 24.04 -12.29 -2.80
C GLN A 302 24.67 -10.97 -2.34
N GLU A 303 25.93 -10.72 -2.68
CA GLU A 303 26.67 -9.50 -2.36
C GLU A 303 26.14 -8.25 -3.08
N GLN A 304 25.30 -8.45 -4.12
CA GLN A 304 24.66 -7.37 -4.86
C GLN A 304 23.30 -6.97 -4.27
N LEU A 305 22.81 -7.70 -3.26
CA LEU A 305 21.56 -7.39 -2.56
C LEU A 305 21.85 -6.45 -1.40
N ASP A 306 21.67 -5.15 -1.64
CA ASP A 306 21.81 -4.12 -0.63
C ASP A 306 20.49 -3.83 0.14
N LEU A 307 20.55 -2.86 1.05
CA LEU A 307 19.40 -2.44 1.87
C LEU A 307 18.24 -1.89 1.03
N GLU A 308 18.50 -1.38 -0.18
CA GLU A 308 17.48 -0.73 -0.98
C GLU A 308 16.43 -1.71 -1.48
N TYR A 309 16.82 -2.94 -1.82
CA TYR A 309 15.86 -4.01 -2.14
C TYR A 309 14.91 -4.31 -0.97
N CYS A 310 15.41 -4.27 0.27
CA CYS A 310 14.57 -4.46 1.45
C CYS A 310 13.59 -3.30 1.63
N ARG A 311 14.06 -2.05 1.44
CA ARG A 311 13.20 -0.86 1.53
C ARG A 311 12.09 -0.89 0.48
N ILE A 312 12.43 -1.16 -0.78
CA ILE A 312 11.46 -1.28 -1.88
C ILE A 312 10.45 -2.41 -1.62
N ALA A 313 10.91 -3.59 -1.22
CA ALA A 313 10.02 -4.73 -0.96
C ALA A 313 9.04 -4.43 0.20
N ASN A 314 9.53 -3.79 1.27
CA ASN A 314 8.74 -3.41 2.44
C ASN A 314 7.75 -2.25 2.19
N GLU A 315 7.66 -1.69 0.98
CA GLU A 315 6.54 -0.82 0.58
C GLU A 315 5.29 -1.61 0.18
N THR A 316 5.41 -2.91 -0.05
CA THR A 316 4.32 -3.79 -0.49
C THR A 316 3.99 -4.83 0.59
N ASP A 317 2.83 -5.47 0.44
CA ASP A 317 2.49 -6.64 1.25
C ASP A 317 3.35 -7.84 0.81
N LEU A 318 4.02 -8.46 1.78
CA LEU A 318 4.94 -9.56 1.54
C LEU A 318 4.35 -10.89 2.02
N SER A 319 4.59 -11.94 1.23
CA SER A 319 4.40 -13.32 1.65
C SER A 319 5.30 -13.68 2.84
N VAL A 320 5.06 -14.83 3.47
CA VAL A 320 5.95 -15.35 4.53
C VAL A 320 7.39 -15.49 4.01
N SER A 321 7.56 -15.93 2.75
CA SER A 321 8.88 -16.04 2.13
C SER A 321 9.53 -14.66 1.94
N GLY A 322 8.79 -13.69 1.43
CA GLY A 322 9.26 -12.31 1.26
C GLY A 322 9.66 -11.66 2.57
N GLY A 323 8.83 -11.82 3.61
CA GLY A 323 9.14 -11.29 4.93
C GLY A 323 10.41 -11.89 5.55
N HIS A 324 10.71 -13.16 5.28
CA HIS A 324 12.00 -13.76 5.65
C HIS A 324 13.19 -13.16 4.91
N MET A 325 13.02 -12.87 3.62
CA MET A 325 14.08 -12.34 2.77
C MET A 325 14.34 -10.86 3.01
N PHE A 326 13.30 -10.06 3.21
CA PHE A 326 13.38 -8.60 3.20
C PHE A 326 13.10 -7.96 4.55
N SER A 327 12.02 -8.34 5.23
CA SER A 327 11.62 -7.67 6.49
C SER A 327 12.46 -8.12 7.68
N LYS A 328 12.70 -9.43 7.84
CA LYS A 328 13.47 -9.99 8.95
C LYS A 328 14.90 -9.44 9.07
N PRO A 329 15.69 -9.29 7.98
CA PRO A 329 17.06 -8.79 8.09
C PRO A 329 17.18 -7.26 8.15
N VAL A 330 16.11 -6.49 7.91
CA VAL A 330 16.19 -5.05 7.59
C VAL A 330 16.78 -4.16 8.70
N LEU A 331 16.54 -4.50 9.97
CA LEU A 331 16.81 -3.58 11.08
C LEU A 331 18.30 -3.30 11.29
N LYS A 332 19.15 -4.32 11.15
CA LYS A 332 20.59 -4.17 11.40
C LYS A 332 21.26 -3.27 10.34
N PRO A 333 21.06 -3.49 9.02
CA PRO A 333 21.55 -2.58 8.00
C PRO A 333 21.03 -1.14 8.15
N GLU A 334 19.74 -0.94 8.49
CA GLU A 334 19.19 0.41 8.75
C GLU A 334 19.95 1.14 9.86
N LEU A 335 20.09 0.52 11.04
CA LEU A 335 20.82 1.12 12.16
C LEU A 335 22.29 1.37 11.85
N ARG A 336 22.92 0.52 11.03
CA ARG A 336 24.30 0.71 10.56
C ARG A 336 24.41 1.94 9.65
N GLU A 337 23.50 2.09 8.70
CA GLU A 337 23.47 3.25 7.80
C GLU A 337 23.27 4.56 8.59
N ILE A 338 22.38 4.54 9.59
CA ILE A 338 22.13 5.66 10.50
C ILE A 338 23.38 6.00 11.34
N ALA A 339 24.08 5.00 11.86
CA ALA A 339 25.32 5.21 12.61
C ALA A 339 26.43 5.83 11.75
N VAL A 340 26.58 5.39 10.49
CA VAL A 340 27.53 5.99 9.53
C VAL A 340 27.21 7.45 9.29
N ALA A 341 25.94 7.79 9.09
CA ALA A 341 25.51 9.17 8.91
C ALA A 341 25.73 10.01 10.17
N ALA A 342 25.31 9.53 11.34
CA ALA A 342 25.51 10.20 12.62
C ALA A 342 26.98 10.56 12.86
N LYS A 343 27.89 9.60 12.59
CA LYS A 343 29.34 9.81 12.72
C LYS A 343 29.86 10.91 11.79
N SER A 344 29.34 11.00 10.58
CA SER A 344 29.75 12.05 9.63
C SER A 344 29.36 13.47 10.06
N PHE A 345 28.41 13.60 10.99
CA PHE A 345 27.99 14.85 11.63
C PHE A 345 28.57 15.04 13.04
N GLY A 346 29.63 14.31 13.39
CA GLY A 346 30.37 14.49 14.64
C GLY A 346 29.71 13.87 15.88
N LEU A 347 28.75 12.97 15.70
CA LEU A 347 28.23 12.16 16.80
C LEU A 347 29.07 10.89 16.97
N GLU A 348 29.07 10.32 18.17
CA GLU A 348 29.75 9.07 18.47
C GLU A 348 28.71 7.99 18.79
N PRO A 349 28.30 7.16 17.80
CA PRO A 349 27.40 6.04 18.04
C PRO A 349 27.95 5.06 19.06
N GLN A 350 27.18 4.76 20.09
CA GLN A 350 27.53 3.80 21.14
C GLN A 350 26.54 2.64 21.14
N GLU A 351 27.03 1.41 21.29
CA GLU A 351 26.18 0.20 21.27
C GLU A 351 25.24 0.11 22.48
N ASN A 352 25.62 0.71 23.62
CA ASN A 352 24.90 0.65 24.88
C ASN A 352 24.04 1.89 25.18
N SER A 353 23.88 2.80 24.21
CA SER A 353 23.09 4.02 24.37
C SER A 353 22.30 4.34 23.10
N THR A 354 21.06 4.79 23.26
CA THR A 354 20.21 5.26 22.16
C THR A 354 20.09 6.79 22.10
N GLU A 355 20.80 7.53 22.97
CA GLU A 355 20.73 8.99 23.00
C GLU A 355 21.25 9.62 21.69
N TRP A 356 22.31 9.07 21.12
CA TRP A 356 22.83 9.53 19.82
C TRP A 356 21.81 9.35 18.69
N ILE A 357 20.94 8.32 18.77
CA ILE A 357 19.85 8.08 17.81
C ILE A 357 18.84 9.22 17.92
N ARG A 358 18.44 9.60 19.13
CA ARG A 358 17.55 10.75 19.37
C ARG A 358 18.16 12.01 18.82
N GLN A 359 19.39 12.29 19.25
CA GLN A 359 20.11 13.48 18.83
C GLN A 359 20.10 13.55 17.31
N TYR A 360 20.52 12.49 16.61
CA TYR A 360 20.61 12.44 15.15
C TYR A 360 19.24 12.53 14.46
N LEU A 361 18.35 11.56 14.71
CA LEU A 361 17.12 11.38 13.94
C LEU A 361 16.05 12.43 14.24
N ASP A 362 16.02 13.03 15.43
CA ASP A 362 15.01 14.02 15.81
C ASP A 362 15.36 15.45 15.34
N THR A 363 16.33 15.58 14.43
CA THR A 363 16.72 16.88 13.86
C THR A 363 15.53 17.49 13.10
N PRO A 364 15.08 18.72 13.45
CA PRO A 364 14.04 19.42 12.71
C PRO A 364 14.42 19.62 11.25
N GLU A 365 13.45 19.44 10.35
CA GLU A 365 13.61 19.86 8.96
C GLU A 365 13.74 21.38 8.91
N GLY A 366 14.45 21.90 7.90
CA GLY A 366 14.69 23.34 7.81
C GLY A 366 15.51 23.75 6.58
N SER A 367 15.97 24.99 6.60
CA SER A 367 16.82 25.56 5.56
C SER A 367 18.13 24.77 5.39
N PRO A 368 18.71 24.69 4.18
CA PRO A 368 20.07 24.19 4.00
C PRO A 368 21.11 25.19 4.53
N VAL A 369 20.74 26.42 4.90
CA VAL A 369 21.64 27.40 5.52
C VAL A 369 21.34 27.47 7.02
N ALA A 370 22.37 27.34 7.85
CA ALA A 370 22.27 27.41 9.30
C ALA A 370 23.16 28.52 9.86
N GLY A 371 22.70 29.17 10.92
CA GLY A 371 23.52 30.08 11.70
C GLY A 371 24.43 29.33 12.67
N MET A 372 25.66 29.81 12.81
CA MET A 372 26.63 29.36 13.81
C MET A 372 26.61 30.28 15.03
N ASP A 373 27.18 29.82 16.15
CA ASP A 373 27.25 30.57 17.40
C ASP A 373 27.99 31.92 17.27
N ASP A 374 28.92 32.02 16.32
CA ASP A 374 29.66 33.24 16.00
C ASP A 374 28.88 34.21 15.10
N GLY A 375 27.64 33.86 14.73
CA GLY A 375 26.78 34.64 13.84
C GLY A 375 27.06 34.47 12.35
N SER A 376 28.03 33.63 11.97
CA SER A 376 28.27 33.26 10.57
C SER A 376 27.18 32.31 10.05
N LEU A 377 26.99 32.29 8.73
CA LEU A 377 26.08 31.36 8.07
C LEU A 377 26.88 30.26 7.36
N VAL A 378 26.41 29.03 7.45
CA VAL A 378 26.99 27.86 6.79
C VAL A 378 25.94 27.11 5.98
N ILE A 379 26.28 26.75 4.75
CA ILE A 379 25.45 25.90 3.89
C ILE A 379 25.75 24.41 4.11
N ASN A 380 24.68 23.62 4.18
CA ASN A 380 24.66 22.17 4.18
C ASN A 380 23.51 21.72 3.25
N VAL A 381 23.84 21.43 1.99
CA VAL A 381 22.87 21.19 0.90
C VAL A 381 21.79 20.18 1.26
N ALA A 382 22.18 18.96 1.63
CA ALA A 382 21.30 17.99 2.24
C ALA A 382 21.32 18.16 3.76
N GLY A 383 22.52 18.27 4.34
CA GLY A 383 22.70 18.45 5.77
C GLY A 383 22.07 17.34 6.61
N ARG A 384 22.18 17.51 7.93
CA ARG A 384 21.60 16.56 8.89
C ARG A 384 20.07 16.61 8.87
N ASN A 385 19.49 17.79 8.69
CA ASN A 385 18.05 18.01 8.74
C ASN A 385 17.27 17.30 7.62
N LEU A 386 17.86 17.10 6.43
CA LEU A 386 17.20 16.30 5.38
C LEU A 386 17.45 14.81 5.55
N LEU A 387 18.72 14.42 5.78
CA LEU A 387 19.10 13.00 5.88
C LEU A 387 18.51 12.31 7.10
N ALA A 388 18.45 12.99 8.26
CA ALA A 388 17.83 12.46 9.46
C ALA A 388 16.34 12.17 9.27
N GLY A 389 15.61 13.08 8.61
CA GLY A 389 14.19 12.87 8.28
C GLY A 389 13.99 11.67 7.36
N TYR A 390 14.76 11.59 6.28
CA TYR A 390 14.78 10.45 5.35
C TYR A 390 15.05 9.12 6.07
N GLN A 391 16.09 9.05 6.90
CA GLN A 391 16.43 7.81 7.61
C GLN A 391 15.45 7.47 8.74
N GLN A 392 14.90 8.48 9.43
CA GLN A 392 13.90 8.25 10.47
C GLN A 392 12.64 7.61 9.88
N ARG A 393 12.15 8.10 8.73
CA ARG A 393 10.99 7.52 8.06
C ARG A 393 11.25 6.08 7.60
N ASN A 394 12.39 5.81 6.98
CA ASN A 394 12.77 4.45 6.56
C ASN A 394 12.87 3.48 7.75
N LEU A 395 13.44 3.92 8.87
CA LEU A 395 13.48 3.14 10.11
C LEU A 395 12.07 2.84 10.63
N MET A 396 11.16 3.83 10.63
CA MET A 396 9.78 3.63 11.09
C MET A 396 9.03 2.63 10.22
N GLN A 397 9.16 2.73 8.89
CA GLN A 397 8.54 1.79 7.96
C GLN A 397 9.11 0.38 8.14
N SER A 398 10.42 0.24 8.24
CA SER A 398 11.11 -1.02 8.47
C SER A 398 10.65 -1.72 9.75
N LEU A 399 10.52 -0.98 10.86
CA LEU A 399 10.00 -1.53 12.12
C LEU A 399 8.52 -1.90 12.03
N ASN A 400 7.70 -1.09 11.37
CA ASN A 400 6.28 -1.37 11.16
C ASN A 400 6.08 -2.69 10.40
N VAL A 401 6.79 -2.86 9.28
CA VAL A 401 6.67 -4.06 8.43
C VAL A 401 7.30 -5.29 9.09
N LEU A 402 8.42 -5.13 9.80
CA LEU A 402 8.99 -6.22 10.59
C LEU A 402 8.02 -6.72 11.67
N TYR A 403 7.36 -5.80 12.38
CA TYR A 403 6.34 -6.17 13.37
C TYR A 403 5.16 -6.90 12.71
N ALA A 404 4.60 -6.34 11.63
CA ALA A 404 3.48 -6.95 10.91
C ALA A 404 3.85 -8.34 10.37
N PHE A 405 5.04 -8.51 9.80
CA PHE A 405 5.52 -9.82 9.36
C PHE A 405 5.58 -10.83 10.51
N LEU A 406 6.17 -10.46 11.66
CA LEU A 406 6.29 -11.37 12.80
C LEU A 406 4.93 -11.69 13.43
N ASN A 407 4.07 -10.68 13.57
CA ASN A 407 2.80 -10.82 14.26
C ASN A 407 1.71 -11.41 13.36
N ASP A 408 1.49 -10.82 12.19
CA ASP A 408 0.32 -11.04 11.35
C ASP A 408 0.57 -12.11 10.28
N SER A 409 1.80 -12.22 9.74
CA SER A 409 2.12 -13.16 8.65
C SER A 409 2.76 -14.47 9.13
N TRP A 410 3.88 -14.40 9.85
CA TRP A 410 4.65 -15.58 10.27
C TRP A 410 4.12 -16.19 11.58
N GLY A 411 3.46 -15.40 12.43
CA GLY A 411 2.86 -15.85 13.68
C GLY A 411 3.84 -16.07 14.84
N VAL A 412 5.06 -15.52 14.76
CA VAL A 412 6.07 -15.58 15.83
C VAL A 412 5.85 -14.42 16.81
N LYS A 413 4.83 -14.57 17.66
CA LYS A 413 4.36 -13.53 18.59
C LYS A 413 5.43 -13.05 19.59
N ASP A 414 6.34 -13.92 20.00
CA ASP A 414 7.45 -13.55 20.89
C ASP A 414 8.40 -12.56 20.21
N GLY A 415 8.78 -12.83 18.95
CA GLY A 415 9.61 -11.92 18.17
C GLY A 415 8.89 -10.57 17.91
N ALA A 416 7.59 -10.59 17.64
CA ALA A 416 6.81 -9.37 17.53
C ALA A 416 6.79 -8.57 18.85
N THR A 417 6.73 -9.27 19.99
CA THR A 417 6.79 -8.68 21.33
C THR A 417 8.16 -8.06 21.60
N GLU A 418 9.26 -8.69 21.17
CA GLU A 418 10.60 -8.10 21.25
C GLU A 418 10.71 -6.81 20.44
N VAL A 419 10.18 -6.78 19.21
CA VAL A 419 10.15 -5.57 18.37
C VAL A 419 9.31 -4.48 19.03
N LYS A 420 8.11 -4.81 19.53
CA LYS A 420 7.27 -3.85 20.26
C LYS A 420 7.99 -3.33 21.51
N GLY A 421 8.64 -4.19 22.28
CA GLY A 421 9.43 -3.81 23.45
C GLY A 421 10.61 -2.91 23.11
N PHE A 422 11.29 -3.15 21.99
CA PHE A 422 12.31 -2.25 21.46
C PHE A 422 11.72 -0.87 21.12
N VAL A 423 10.61 -0.83 20.37
CA VAL A 423 9.94 0.42 19.99
C VAL A 423 9.49 1.20 21.22
N THR A 424 8.76 0.58 22.15
CA THR A 424 8.18 1.31 23.28
C THR A 424 9.19 1.62 24.39
N GLY A 425 10.21 0.78 24.57
CA GLY A 425 11.10 0.82 25.73
C GLY A 425 12.54 1.24 25.46
N GLN A 426 13.06 1.10 24.24
CA GLN A 426 14.48 1.35 23.93
C GLN A 426 14.69 2.43 22.86
N LEU A 427 13.83 2.47 21.85
CA LEU A 427 13.84 3.50 20.83
C LEU A 427 13.50 4.85 21.50
N PRO A 428 14.33 5.89 21.34
CA PRO A 428 14.10 7.15 22.02
C PRO A 428 12.84 7.85 21.48
N SER A 429 12.41 8.92 22.15
CA SER A 429 11.35 9.76 21.61
C SER A 429 11.83 10.41 20.29
N LEU A 430 11.10 10.11 19.21
CA LEU A 430 11.34 10.54 17.84
C LEU A 430 10.02 11.05 17.26
N ARG A 431 10.06 12.05 16.36
CA ARG A 431 8.87 12.65 15.72
C ARG A 431 7.83 11.65 15.21
N TYR A 432 8.25 10.61 14.48
CA TYR A 432 7.32 9.64 13.88
C TYR A 432 7.03 8.41 14.77
N LYS A 433 7.71 8.25 15.91
CA LYS A 433 7.51 7.12 16.83
C LYS A 433 6.06 6.96 17.30
N PRO A 434 5.31 8.03 17.64
CA PRO A 434 3.91 7.90 18.05
C PRO A 434 3.03 7.19 17.01
N PHE A 435 3.25 7.45 15.71
CA PHE A 435 2.52 6.79 14.63
C PHE A 435 2.90 5.30 14.49
N LEU A 436 4.18 4.97 14.71
CA LEU A 436 4.64 3.57 14.75
C LEU A 436 4.05 2.83 15.95
N GLU A 437 4.08 3.42 17.15
CA GLU A 437 3.52 2.83 18.37
C GLU A 437 2.04 2.49 18.21
N ARG A 438 1.26 3.39 17.60
CA ARG A 438 -0.13 3.10 17.25
C ARG A 438 -0.25 1.95 16.25
N ALA A 439 0.55 1.95 15.18
CA ALA A 439 0.45 0.95 14.12
C ALA A 439 0.75 -0.49 14.58
N ILE A 440 1.57 -0.65 15.61
CA ILE A 440 1.93 -1.95 16.21
C ILE A 440 1.10 -2.28 17.46
N GLU A 441 0.14 -1.42 17.83
CA GLU A 441 -0.78 -1.72 18.92
C GLU A 441 -1.90 -2.65 18.43
N ARG A 442 -2.26 -3.61 19.26
CA ARG A 442 -3.29 -4.62 19.01
C ARG A 442 -4.30 -4.70 20.15
N ASP A 443 -4.04 -4.02 21.28
CA ASP A 443 -5.03 -3.80 22.33
C ASP A 443 -5.94 -2.61 21.94
N PRO A 444 -7.27 -2.82 21.76
CA PRO A 444 -8.18 -1.79 21.30
C PRO A 444 -8.21 -0.53 22.17
N GLN A 445 -8.13 -0.70 23.49
CA GLN A 445 -8.19 0.42 24.43
C GLN A 445 -6.94 1.30 24.35
N ARG A 446 -5.76 0.67 24.28
CA ARG A 446 -4.49 1.37 24.09
C ARG A 446 -4.41 2.00 22.71
N TYR A 447 -4.90 1.31 21.68
CA TYR A 447 -4.95 1.83 20.32
C TYR A 447 -5.75 3.14 20.25
N GLU A 448 -6.95 3.17 20.83
CA GLU A 448 -7.74 4.41 20.89
C GLU A 448 -7.07 5.49 21.76
N ALA A 449 -6.44 5.11 22.88
CA ALA A 449 -5.72 6.07 23.73
C ALA A 449 -4.55 6.76 23.00
N LEU A 450 -3.95 6.10 22.01
CA LEU A 450 -2.88 6.67 21.18
C LEU A 450 -3.41 7.66 20.12
N ASN A 451 -4.72 7.73 19.85
CA ASN A 451 -5.25 8.63 18.83
C ASN A 451 -5.15 10.11 19.20
N GLU A 452 -5.40 10.50 20.46
CA GLU A 452 -5.44 11.93 20.84
C GLU A 452 -4.09 12.65 20.72
N PRO A 453 -2.94 12.04 21.12
CA PRO A 453 -1.63 12.60 20.84
C PRO A 453 -1.39 12.82 19.33
N LEU A 454 -1.80 11.88 18.48
CA LEU A 454 -1.63 12.02 17.03
C LEU A 454 -2.53 13.11 16.45
N ARG A 455 -3.77 13.23 16.92
CA ARG A 455 -4.66 14.35 16.55
C ARG A 455 -4.04 15.70 16.93
N THR A 456 -3.30 15.76 18.04
CA THR A 456 -2.60 16.97 18.48
C THR A 456 -1.43 17.29 17.56
N ILE A 457 -0.59 16.31 17.22
CA ILE A 457 0.49 16.48 16.22
C ILE A 457 -0.08 16.99 14.89
N ILE A 458 -1.16 16.39 14.41
CA ILE A 458 -1.82 16.81 13.15
C ILE A 458 -2.36 18.25 13.22
N ARG A 459 -2.96 18.66 14.34
CA ARG A 459 -3.47 20.03 14.50
C ARG A 459 -2.35 21.07 14.56
N ASP A 460 -1.25 20.73 15.24
CA ASP A 460 -0.21 21.68 15.61
C ASP A 460 0.94 21.72 14.59
N GLN A 461 1.20 20.61 13.89
CA GLN A 461 2.32 20.42 12.95
C GLN A 461 1.90 19.59 11.72
N PRO A 462 0.84 20.00 10.98
CA PRO A 462 0.34 19.26 9.83
C PRO A 462 1.38 19.06 8.71
N GLU A 463 2.36 19.95 8.60
CA GLU A 463 3.47 19.86 7.64
C GLU A 463 4.37 18.64 7.86
N THR A 464 4.38 18.08 9.07
CA THR A 464 5.16 16.89 9.42
C THR A 464 4.41 15.58 9.20
N VAL A 465 3.14 15.64 8.79
CA VAL A 465 2.28 14.45 8.63
C VAL A 465 1.96 14.24 7.16
N THR A 466 2.14 13.00 6.70
CA THR A 466 1.82 12.61 5.31
C THR A 466 0.34 12.34 5.15
N PRO A 467 -0.20 12.39 3.91
CA PRO A 467 -1.57 12.00 3.68
C PRO A 467 -1.91 10.60 4.21
N CYS A 468 -1.02 9.62 3.99
CA CYS A 468 -1.22 8.25 4.42
C CYS A 468 -1.23 8.10 5.97
N LEU A 469 -0.37 8.83 6.68
CA LEU A 469 -0.38 8.82 8.15
C LEU A 469 -1.66 9.46 8.70
N TRP A 470 -2.11 10.57 8.11
CA TRP A 470 -3.35 11.23 8.51
C TRP A 470 -4.57 10.33 8.23
N ALA A 471 -4.61 9.69 7.06
CA ALA A 471 -5.61 8.69 6.67
C ALA A 471 -5.71 7.53 7.66
N SER A 472 -4.60 7.10 8.24
CA SER A 472 -4.57 5.94 9.15
C SER A 472 -5.38 6.15 10.44
N LEU A 473 -5.65 7.39 10.84
CA LEU A 473 -6.50 7.70 11.99
C LEU A 473 -7.98 7.45 11.72
N ARG A 474 -8.37 7.23 10.44
CA ARG A 474 -9.73 6.84 10.06
C ARG A 474 -9.99 5.35 10.24
N ARG A 475 -9.05 4.59 10.81
CA ARG A 475 -9.15 3.15 10.98
C ARG A 475 -9.04 2.73 12.44
N ASP A 476 -9.86 1.77 12.87
CA ASP A 476 -9.67 1.05 14.13
C ASP A 476 -8.48 0.06 14.05
N GLU A 477 -8.25 -0.72 15.11
CA GLU A 477 -7.16 -1.70 15.19
C GLU A 477 -7.31 -2.88 14.21
N ASP A 478 -8.54 -3.18 13.79
CA ASP A 478 -8.87 -4.20 12.80
C ASP A 478 -8.82 -3.66 11.36
N GLY A 479 -8.68 -2.34 11.20
CA GLY A 479 -8.59 -1.65 9.93
C GLY A 479 -9.92 -1.13 9.38
N ASN A 480 -11.02 -1.21 10.13
CA ASN A 480 -12.33 -0.74 9.71
C ASN A 480 -12.44 0.78 9.76
N GLU A 481 -13.22 1.39 8.86
CA GLU A 481 -13.40 2.84 8.78
C GLU A 481 -14.21 3.41 9.98
N VAL A 482 -13.65 4.40 10.68
CA VAL A 482 -14.26 5.11 11.82
C VAL A 482 -14.26 6.62 11.53
N ARG A 483 -15.43 7.15 11.14
CA ARG A 483 -15.56 8.48 10.52
C ARG A 483 -15.41 9.71 11.43
N THR A 484 -15.51 9.57 12.75
CA THR A 484 -15.79 10.73 13.63
C THR A 484 -14.58 11.41 14.28
N ASN A 485 -13.35 10.95 14.03
CA ASN A 485 -12.24 11.19 14.96
C ASN A 485 -10.95 11.75 14.34
N VAL A 486 -10.99 12.42 13.19
CA VAL A 486 -9.79 12.92 12.49
C VAL A 486 -9.88 14.44 12.27
N PRO A 487 -8.79 15.21 12.47
CA PRO A 487 -8.77 16.63 12.14
C PRO A 487 -9.13 16.88 10.68
N ASP A 488 -9.89 17.95 10.43
CA ASP A 488 -10.38 18.35 9.10
C ASP A 488 -9.21 18.61 8.14
N PHE A 489 -9.01 17.68 7.23
CA PHE A 489 -7.91 17.67 6.28
C PHE A 489 -8.10 18.70 5.14
N HIS A 490 -9.34 19.14 4.86
CA HIS A 490 -9.62 20.16 3.84
C HIS A 490 -9.05 21.54 4.20
N ARG A 491 -8.68 21.74 5.48
CA ARG A 491 -8.02 22.99 5.91
C ARG A 491 -6.57 23.05 5.45
N TRP A 492 -5.87 21.91 5.50
CA TRP A 492 -4.46 21.83 5.17
C TRP A 492 -4.23 21.55 3.69
N TYR A 493 -4.92 20.55 3.13
CA TYR A 493 -4.81 20.18 1.72
C TYR A 493 -5.74 21.05 0.85
N ARG A 494 -5.46 22.35 0.81
CA ARG A 494 -6.14 23.30 -0.09
C ARG A 494 -5.12 24.14 -0.86
N PRO A 495 -5.07 24.07 -2.20
CA PRO A 495 -5.85 23.15 -3.05
C PRO A 495 -5.58 21.68 -2.71
N GLU A 496 -6.50 20.80 -3.07
CA GLU A 496 -6.50 19.36 -2.71
C GLU A 496 -5.28 18.63 -3.26
N ILE A 497 -4.87 19.03 -4.47
CA ILE A 497 -3.57 18.71 -5.08
C ILE A 497 -2.81 20.03 -5.26
N PRO A 498 -1.53 20.12 -4.85
CA PRO A 498 -0.74 21.33 -5.02
C PRO A 498 -0.70 21.77 -6.50
N SER A 499 -0.83 23.07 -6.74
CA SER A 499 -1.07 23.63 -8.07
C SER A 499 -0.03 23.17 -9.10
N GLY A 500 -0.50 22.76 -10.28
CA GLY A 500 0.33 22.35 -11.41
C GLY A 500 0.97 20.95 -11.28
N THR A 501 0.43 20.08 -10.42
CA THR A 501 1.03 18.76 -10.11
C THR A 501 -0.02 17.65 -10.17
N ALA A 502 0.43 16.40 -10.04
CA ALA A 502 -0.40 15.26 -9.64
C ALA A 502 0.21 14.58 -8.40
N PHE A 503 0.79 15.39 -7.50
CA PHE A 503 1.57 14.92 -6.37
C PHE A 503 0.72 14.07 -5.42
N GLU A 504 1.11 12.80 -5.25
CA GLU A 504 0.43 11.82 -4.39
C GLU A 504 -1.08 11.69 -4.66
N ALA A 505 -1.51 11.93 -5.91
CA ALA A 505 -2.93 11.96 -6.26
C ALA A 505 -3.68 10.68 -5.86
N ASP A 506 -3.09 9.49 -6.05
CA ASP A 506 -3.69 8.22 -5.61
C ASP A 506 -3.95 8.19 -4.09
N SER A 507 -2.95 8.45 -3.24
CA SER A 507 -3.13 8.45 -1.78
C SER A 507 -4.04 9.56 -1.29
N ARG A 508 -4.05 10.71 -1.96
CA ARG A 508 -4.88 11.86 -1.58
C ARG A 508 -6.36 11.60 -1.88
N LEU A 509 -6.65 11.12 -3.08
CA LEU A 509 -8.00 10.74 -3.49
C LEU A 509 -8.50 9.55 -2.66
N TYR A 510 -7.73 8.46 -2.56
CA TYR A 510 -8.24 7.21 -2.00
C TYR A 510 -8.01 7.04 -0.50
N ASP A 511 -6.84 7.39 0.02
CA ASP A 511 -6.52 7.19 1.43
C ASP A 511 -7.06 8.31 2.31
N ILE A 512 -7.13 9.56 1.84
CA ILE A 512 -7.76 10.66 2.60
C ILE A 512 -9.15 11.00 2.09
N GLY A 513 -9.42 10.96 0.78
CA GLY A 513 -10.66 11.51 0.22
C GLY A 513 -10.63 13.03 0.10
N VAL A 514 -9.48 13.63 -0.25
CA VAL A 514 -9.45 15.04 -0.67
C VAL A 514 -9.83 15.15 -2.15
N GLY A 515 -10.62 16.16 -2.48
CA GLY A 515 -11.02 16.48 -3.86
C GLY A 515 -12.50 16.23 -4.12
N ASP A 516 -13.00 16.80 -5.22
CA ASP A 516 -14.30 16.42 -5.76
C ASP A 516 -14.11 15.22 -6.68
N GLU A 517 -14.24 14.02 -6.13
CA GLU A 517 -14.21 12.78 -6.90
C GLU A 517 -15.29 12.71 -7.98
N SER A 518 -16.30 13.59 -7.95
CA SER A 518 -17.33 13.69 -8.99
C SER A 518 -16.99 14.69 -10.11
N ASP A 519 -15.97 15.53 -9.93
CA ASP A 519 -15.51 16.47 -10.96
C ASP A 519 -14.69 15.75 -12.02
N LYS A 520 -15.38 15.33 -13.08
CA LYS A 520 -14.77 14.69 -14.24
C LYS A 520 -13.69 15.57 -14.90
N ALA A 521 -13.85 16.90 -14.94
CA ALA A 521 -12.88 17.76 -15.62
C ALA A 521 -11.56 17.79 -14.85
N TRP A 522 -11.64 17.92 -13.53
CA TRP A 522 -10.48 17.86 -12.65
C TRP A 522 -9.76 16.50 -12.71
N ILE A 523 -10.51 15.39 -12.65
CA ILE A 523 -9.93 14.04 -12.79
C ILE A 523 -9.30 13.83 -14.18
N THR A 524 -9.89 14.40 -15.22
CA THR A 524 -9.32 14.36 -16.58
C THR A 524 -7.99 15.12 -16.63
N GLU A 525 -7.89 16.30 -16.02
CA GLU A 525 -6.62 17.05 -15.96
C GLU A 525 -5.53 16.25 -15.21
N LEU A 526 -5.87 15.61 -14.10
CA LEU A 526 -4.94 14.75 -13.37
C LEU A 526 -4.51 13.54 -14.21
N HIS A 527 -5.43 12.93 -14.96
CA HIS A 527 -5.13 11.82 -15.87
C HIS A 527 -4.20 12.25 -17.00
N ASP A 528 -4.43 13.41 -17.62
CA ASP A 528 -3.56 13.95 -18.69
C ASP A 528 -2.12 14.19 -18.19
N ARG A 529 -1.97 14.60 -16.92
CA ARG A 529 -0.65 14.80 -16.29
C ARG A 529 0.01 13.47 -15.89
N ALA A 530 -0.78 12.51 -15.41
CA ALA A 530 -0.31 11.27 -14.79
C ALA A 530 -1.08 10.02 -15.29
N PRO A 531 -1.02 9.69 -16.59
CA PRO A 531 -1.84 8.64 -17.19
C PRO A 531 -1.44 7.22 -16.73
N TYR A 532 -0.28 7.07 -16.09
CA TYR A 532 0.24 5.80 -15.60
C TYR A 532 -0.21 5.47 -14.18
N LEU A 533 -0.98 6.34 -13.52
CA LEU A 533 -1.59 6.07 -12.22
C LEU A 533 -2.87 5.25 -12.39
N TYR A 534 -2.86 4.02 -11.88
CA TYR A 534 -3.97 3.07 -12.04
C TYR A 534 -5.28 3.62 -11.50
N PHE A 535 -5.26 4.23 -10.31
CA PHE A 535 -6.49 4.59 -9.64
C PHE A 535 -7.17 5.78 -10.32
N ILE A 536 -6.42 6.81 -10.74
CA ILE A 536 -6.96 7.92 -11.55
C ILE A 536 -7.58 7.41 -12.85
N SER A 537 -6.85 6.58 -13.60
CA SER A 537 -7.33 5.98 -14.86
C SER A 537 -8.59 5.14 -14.66
N ARG A 538 -8.67 4.40 -13.54
CA ARG A 538 -9.87 3.64 -13.14
C ARG A 538 -11.03 4.56 -12.77
N HIS A 539 -10.76 5.63 -12.05
CA HIS A 539 -11.77 6.58 -11.59
C HIS A 539 -12.42 7.31 -12.74
N LEU A 540 -11.61 7.73 -13.73
CA LEU A 540 -12.14 8.36 -14.93
C LEU A 540 -13.10 7.43 -15.68
N ALA A 541 -12.75 6.14 -15.83
CA ALA A 541 -13.67 5.16 -16.40
C ALA A 541 -14.97 5.00 -15.59
N TYR A 542 -14.90 5.07 -14.26
CA TYR A 542 -16.06 5.05 -13.37
C TYR A 542 -16.98 6.26 -13.57
N LEU A 543 -16.42 7.47 -13.65
CA LEU A 543 -17.17 8.71 -13.91
C LEU A 543 -17.82 8.69 -15.29
N GLU A 544 -17.11 8.22 -16.31
CA GLU A 544 -17.66 8.06 -17.66
C GLU A 544 -18.75 6.99 -17.74
N ASN A 545 -18.79 6.06 -16.79
CA ASN A 545 -19.83 5.06 -16.65
C ASN A 545 -21.05 5.55 -15.85
N GLY A 546 -21.14 6.85 -15.54
CA GLY A 546 -22.23 7.40 -14.73
C GLY A 546 -22.07 7.16 -13.24
N SER A 547 -20.82 7.12 -12.75
CA SER A 547 -20.49 6.97 -11.34
C SER A 547 -21.02 5.66 -10.72
N THR A 548 -20.93 4.57 -11.48
CA THR A 548 -21.21 3.21 -10.99
C THR A 548 -20.16 2.21 -11.46
N TYR A 549 -19.78 1.31 -10.56
CA TYR A 549 -18.95 0.15 -10.90
C TYR A 549 -19.80 -1.05 -11.37
N GLU A 550 -21.12 -0.98 -11.23
CA GLU A 550 -22.02 -1.98 -11.79
C GLU A 550 -22.01 -1.89 -13.31
N ASN A 551 -21.88 -3.03 -13.98
CA ASN A 551 -21.84 -3.12 -15.44
C ASN A 551 -20.82 -2.17 -16.09
N LEU A 552 -19.66 -1.96 -15.44
CA LEU A 552 -18.60 -1.11 -15.97
C LEU A 552 -18.20 -1.58 -17.38
N LYS A 553 -18.43 -0.70 -18.36
CA LYS A 553 -18.19 -1.00 -19.77
C LYS A 553 -16.68 -1.23 -20.02
N PRO A 554 -16.28 -2.39 -20.55
CA PRO A 554 -14.87 -2.67 -20.81
C PRO A 554 -14.19 -1.63 -21.70
N GLU A 555 -14.92 -1.04 -22.66
CA GLU A 555 -14.39 -0.04 -23.59
C GLU A 555 -13.94 1.25 -22.86
N LEU A 556 -14.57 1.59 -21.74
CA LEU A 556 -14.15 2.73 -20.90
C LEU A 556 -12.85 2.44 -20.17
N LEU A 557 -12.64 1.19 -19.73
CA LEU A 557 -11.36 0.77 -19.16
C LEU A 557 -10.27 0.73 -20.23
N GLU A 558 -10.56 0.19 -21.42
CA GLU A 558 -9.63 0.16 -22.55
C GLU A 558 -9.17 1.56 -22.97
N LYS A 559 -10.09 2.52 -23.02
CA LYS A 559 -9.79 3.93 -23.31
C LYS A 559 -8.93 4.57 -22.22
N ASN A 560 -9.38 4.55 -20.97
CA ASN A 560 -8.77 5.36 -19.91
C ASN A 560 -7.52 4.71 -19.29
N MET A 561 -7.34 3.39 -19.44
CA MET A 561 -6.13 2.66 -18.99
C MET A 561 -5.18 2.28 -20.13
N ALA A 562 -5.35 2.84 -21.33
CA ALA A 562 -4.58 2.45 -22.51
C ALA A 562 -3.05 2.43 -22.27
N ASP A 563 -2.53 3.39 -21.51
CA ASP A 563 -1.10 3.54 -21.21
C ASP A 563 -0.52 2.51 -20.23
N ILE A 564 -1.39 1.78 -19.51
CA ILE A 564 -1.00 0.78 -18.49
C ILE A 564 -1.48 -0.63 -18.82
N LEU A 565 -2.40 -0.77 -19.78
CA LEU A 565 -2.88 -2.07 -20.24
C LEU A 565 -1.76 -2.82 -20.98
N GLY A 566 -1.57 -4.09 -20.60
CA GLY A 566 -0.61 -5.00 -21.23
C GLY A 566 0.68 -5.24 -20.44
N TYR A 567 0.90 -4.54 -19.32
CA TYR A 567 2.04 -4.83 -18.43
C TYR A 567 1.75 -4.61 -16.94
N ARG A 568 0.71 -3.83 -16.59
CA ARG A 568 0.24 -3.70 -15.20
C ARG A 568 -0.85 -4.71 -14.92
N LEU A 569 -0.55 -5.72 -14.12
CA LEU A 569 -1.48 -6.80 -13.83
C LEU A 569 -2.76 -6.31 -13.17
N MET A 570 -2.69 -5.33 -12.27
CA MET A 570 -3.89 -4.77 -11.63
C MET A 570 -4.86 -4.14 -12.64
N ALA A 571 -4.35 -3.46 -13.68
CA ALA A 571 -5.17 -2.93 -14.78
C ALA A 571 -5.77 -4.05 -15.63
N MET A 572 -4.95 -5.04 -15.99
CA MET A 572 -5.39 -6.19 -16.79
C MET A 572 -6.46 -7.02 -16.07
N ARG A 573 -6.28 -7.33 -14.78
CA ARG A 573 -7.26 -8.03 -13.92
C ARG A 573 -8.57 -7.25 -13.84
N ARG A 574 -8.49 -5.92 -13.71
CA ARG A 574 -9.70 -5.08 -13.68
C ARG A 574 -10.46 -5.13 -15.01
N LEU A 575 -9.75 -5.10 -16.15
CA LEU A 575 -10.36 -5.27 -17.46
C LEU A 575 -10.97 -6.66 -17.65
N ALA A 576 -10.26 -7.73 -17.26
CA ALA A 576 -10.77 -9.09 -17.30
C ALA A 576 -12.08 -9.21 -16.51
N SER A 577 -12.12 -8.66 -15.29
CA SER A 577 -13.33 -8.62 -14.46
C SER A 577 -14.53 -7.95 -15.15
N ALA A 578 -14.30 -6.88 -15.92
CA ALA A 578 -15.36 -6.22 -16.69
C ALA A 578 -15.93 -7.12 -17.82
N TYR A 579 -15.11 -8.05 -18.35
CA TYR A 579 -15.52 -9.06 -19.33
C TYR A 579 -16.05 -10.37 -18.70
N ASN A 580 -16.23 -10.47 -17.38
CA ASN A 580 -16.60 -11.71 -16.69
C ASN A 580 -17.90 -12.37 -17.19
N SER A 581 -18.81 -11.63 -17.81
CA SER A 581 -20.03 -12.16 -18.44
C SER A 581 -19.85 -12.63 -19.89
N GLN A 582 -18.69 -12.40 -20.49
CA GLN A 582 -18.34 -12.73 -21.88
C GLN A 582 -17.17 -13.73 -21.90
N PRO A 583 -17.43 -15.06 -21.84
CA PRO A 583 -16.39 -16.07 -21.60
C PRO A 583 -15.20 -16.02 -22.56
N GLU A 584 -15.42 -15.81 -23.85
CA GLU A 584 -14.34 -15.75 -24.85
C GLU A 584 -13.43 -14.53 -24.64
N ALA A 585 -14.00 -13.37 -24.33
CA ALA A 585 -13.24 -12.16 -24.06
C ALA A 585 -12.50 -12.24 -22.71
N TYR A 586 -13.17 -12.75 -21.67
CA TYR A 586 -12.58 -13.01 -20.36
C TYR A 586 -11.37 -13.93 -20.47
N GLU A 587 -11.52 -15.06 -21.18
CA GLU A 587 -10.47 -16.05 -21.37
C GLU A 587 -9.26 -15.45 -22.09
N LYS A 588 -9.48 -14.73 -23.20
CA LYS A 588 -8.41 -14.09 -23.96
C LYS A 588 -7.55 -13.17 -23.10
N ILE A 589 -8.16 -12.39 -22.21
CA ILE A 589 -7.42 -11.45 -21.34
C ILE A 589 -6.77 -12.19 -20.17
N SER A 590 -7.50 -13.11 -19.53
CA SER A 590 -7.01 -13.90 -18.39
C SER A 590 -5.84 -14.81 -18.77
N LEU A 591 -5.81 -15.33 -20.00
CA LEU A 591 -4.66 -16.05 -20.55
C LEU A 591 -3.40 -15.18 -20.58
N ARG A 592 -3.49 -13.94 -21.04
CA ARG A 592 -2.35 -13.00 -21.04
C ARG A 592 -1.90 -12.64 -19.64
N ILE A 593 -2.84 -12.54 -18.70
CA ILE A 593 -2.53 -12.37 -17.28
C ILE A 593 -1.75 -13.59 -16.78
N ALA A 594 -2.22 -14.80 -17.06
CA ALA A 594 -1.59 -16.06 -16.65
C ALA A 594 -0.24 -16.35 -17.32
N GLU A 595 0.03 -15.78 -18.49
CA GLU A 595 1.36 -15.81 -19.11
C GLU A 595 2.39 -14.99 -18.30
N ILE A 596 1.95 -13.91 -17.66
CA ILE A 596 2.80 -13.06 -16.82
C ILE A 596 2.86 -13.60 -15.38
N ASP A 597 1.71 -14.00 -14.83
CA ASP A 597 1.55 -14.55 -13.48
C ASP A 597 0.89 -15.94 -13.54
N PRO A 598 1.68 -17.03 -13.66
CA PRO A 598 1.17 -18.38 -13.86
C PRO A 598 0.23 -18.91 -12.77
N ASP A 599 0.18 -18.30 -11.59
CA ASP A 599 -0.79 -18.68 -10.55
C ASP A 599 -2.25 -18.43 -10.99
N GLU A 600 -2.46 -17.51 -11.94
CA GLU A 600 -3.77 -17.11 -12.47
C GLU A 600 -4.38 -18.15 -13.43
N TYR A 601 -3.61 -19.16 -13.87
CA TYR A 601 -4.19 -20.33 -14.54
C TYR A 601 -5.22 -21.02 -13.64
N LEU A 602 -5.04 -20.99 -12.32
CA LEU A 602 -5.97 -21.55 -11.35
C LEU A 602 -7.28 -20.76 -11.29
N ASP A 603 -7.24 -19.43 -11.41
CA ASP A 603 -8.43 -18.57 -11.44
C ASP A 603 -9.22 -18.76 -12.74
N LEU A 604 -8.51 -18.87 -13.87
CA LEU A 604 -9.13 -19.18 -15.16
C LEU A 604 -9.78 -20.57 -15.17
N ALA A 605 -9.12 -21.56 -14.56
CA ALA A 605 -9.67 -22.90 -14.40
C ALA A 605 -10.94 -22.89 -13.56
N TRP A 606 -10.91 -22.21 -12.40
CA TRP A 606 -12.07 -22.05 -11.54
C TRP A 606 -13.22 -21.32 -12.22
N TYR A 607 -12.94 -20.29 -13.02
CA TYR A 607 -13.94 -19.57 -13.81
C TYR A 607 -14.74 -20.51 -14.75
N PHE A 608 -14.04 -21.36 -15.50
CA PHE A 608 -14.69 -22.33 -16.40
C PHE A 608 -15.38 -23.46 -15.63
N GLN A 609 -14.80 -23.91 -14.53
CA GLN A 609 -15.40 -24.91 -13.65
C GLN A 609 -16.77 -24.45 -13.14
N LYS A 610 -16.87 -23.20 -12.66
CA LYS A 610 -18.13 -22.62 -12.16
C LYS A 610 -19.20 -22.47 -13.22
N ARG A 611 -18.81 -22.44 -14.50
CA ARG A 611 -19.71 -22.36 -15.66
C ARG A 611 -20.04 -23.72 -16.26
N GLY A 612 -19.50 -24.81 -15.71
CA GLY A 612 -19.74 -26.17 -16.18
C GLY A 612 -18.92 -26.57 -17.42
N ASP A 613 -17.95 -25.76 -17.84
CA ASP A 613 -17.03 -26.11 -18.93
C ASP A 613 -15.83 -26.89 -18.36
N SER A 614 -16.09 -28.17 -18.06
CA SER A 614 -15.12 -29.04 -17.41
C SER A 614 -13.86 -29.32 -18.26
N GLU A 615 -13.98 -29.27 -19.59
CA GLU A 615 -12.83 -29.51 -20.48
C GLU A 615 -11.83 -28.35 -20.41
N LYS A 616 -12.31 -27.10 -20.53
CA LYS A 616 -11.45 -25.93 -20.35
C LYS A 616 -10.93 -25.82 -18.92
N ALA A 617 -11.78 -26.08 -17.92
CA ALA A 617 -11.35 -26.05 -16.52
C ALA A 617 -10.19 -27.03 -16.27
N ALA A 618 -10.27 -28.26 -16.77
CA ALA A 618 -9.21 -29.25 -16.62
C ALA A 618 -7.92 -28.83 -17.35
N GLN A 619 -8.04 -28.30 -18.58
CA GLN A 619 -6.90 -27.77 -19.33
C GLN A 619 -6.15 -26.70 -18.53
N TYR A 620 -6.87 -25.74 -17.95
CA TYR A 620 -6.25 -24.65 -17.20
C TYR A 620 -5.73 -25.09 -15.83
N TYR A 621 -6.39 -26.01 -15.15
CA TYR A 621 -5.83 -26.59 -13.93
C TYR A 621 -4.52 -27.31 -14.23
N LEU A 622 -4.42 -28.11 -15.30
CA LEU A 622 -3.17 -28.76 -15.70
C LEU A 622 -2.05 -27.75 -15.98
N LEU A 623 -2.36 -26.64 -16.66
CA LEU A 623 -1.40 -25.54 -16.86
C LEU A 623 -0.97 -24.90 -15.53
N GLY A 624 -1.89 -24.73 -14.59
CA GLY A 624 -1.58 -24.28 -13.24
C GLY A 624 -0.66 -25.26 -12.51
N PHE A 625 -0.93 -26.57 -12.57
CA PHE A 625 -0.07 -27.61 -12.00
C PHE A 625 1.35 -27.57 -12.58
N GLU A 626 1.48 -27.34 -13.88
CA GLU A 626 2.78 -27.21 -14.54
C GLU A 626 3.50 -25.92 -14.13
N LYS A 627 2.84 -24.77 -14.24
CA LYS A 627 3.51 -23.46 -14.31
C LYS A 627 3.37 -22.58 -13.06
N ALA A 628 2.33 -22.76 -12.25
CA ALA A 628 2.08 -21.91 -11.08
C ALA A 628 3.24 -22.01 -10.07
N ARG A 629 3.53 -20.91 -9.38
CA ARG A 629 4.59 -20.80 -8.37
C ARG A 629 4.06 -21.20 -7.00
N ASP A 630 2.82 -20.85 -6.66
CA ASP A 630 2.21 -21.21 -5.38
C ASP A 630 1.74 -22.68 -5.36
N ARG A 631 2.64 -23.56 -4.91
CA ARG A 631 2.37 -25.00 -4.83
C ARG A 631 1.29 -25.36 -3.80
N VAL A 632 1.11 -24.56 -2.75
CA VAL A 632 0.03 -24.78 -1.77
C VAL A 632 -1.32 -24.49 -2.41
N ARG A 633 -1.43 -23.39 -3.15
CA ARG A 633 -2.65 -23.04 -3.88
C ARG A 633 -2.98 -24.05 -4.98
N VAL A 634 -1.98 -24.51 -5.73
CA VAL A 634 -2.13 -25.60 -6.73
C VAL A 634 -2.71 -26.85 -6.06
N ALA A 635 -2.10 -27.30 -4.97
CA ALA A 635 -2.51 -28.52 -4.29
C ALA A 635 -3.92 -28.41 -3.67
N ASN A 636 -4.30 -27.23 -3.18
CA ASN A 636 -5.67 -26.98 -2.71
C ASN A 636 -6.74 -27.06 -3.82
N ASN A 637 -6.35 -26.97 -5.09
CA ASN A 637 -7.24 -27.13 -6.25
C ASN A 637 -7.18 -28.52 -6.90
N ALA A 638 -6.38 -29.45 -6.35
CA ALA A 638 -6.11 -30.77 -6.95
C ALA A 638 -7.34 -31.68 -7.04
N LEU A 639 -8.18 -31.70 -6.00
CA LEU A 639 -9.22 -32.73 -5.82
C LEU A 639 -10.19 -32.78 -7.00
N TRP A 640 -10.65 -31.63 -7.49
CA TRP A 640 -11.59 -31.60 -8.63
C TRP A 640 -10.92 -32.14 -9.90
N LEU A 641 -9.68 -31.72 -10.18
CA LEU A 641 -8.95 -32.16 -11.36
C LEU A 641 -8.69 -33.67 -11.33
N VAL A 642 -8.27 -34.21 -10.18
CA VAL A 642 -8.04 -35.66 -10.00
C VAL A 642 -9.32 -36.46 -10.27
N LYS A 643 -10.47 -36.02 -9.71
CA LYS A 643 -11.77 -36.65 -9.98
C LYS A 643 -12.13 -36.62 -11.45
N TYR A 644 -11.91 -35.47 -12.10
CA TYR A 644 -12.20 -35.30 -13.52
C TYR A 644 -11.35 -36.22 -14.40
N LEU A 645 -10.03 -36.23 -14.20
CA LEU A 645 -9.08 -37.06 -14.94
C LEU A 645 -9.36 -38.55 -14.76
N GLN A 646 -9.61 -38.98 -13.50
CA GLN A 646 -9.96 -40.36 -13.20
C GLN A 646 -11.28 -40.76 -13.88
N GLY A 647 -12.28 -39.87 -13.87
CA GLY A 647 -13.57 -40.09 -14.55
C GLY A 647 -13.46 -40.18 -16.07
N LYS A 648 -12.47 -39.51 -16.69
CA LYS A 648 -12.15 -39.60 -18.13
C LYS A 648 -11.27 -40.81 -18.46
N GLY A 649 -10.76 -41.54 -17.47
CA GLY A 649 -9.85 -42.68 -17.65
C GLY A 649 -8.38 -42.31 -17.79
N GLU A 650 -8.01 -41.05 -17.52
CA GLU A 650 -6.62 -40.56 -17.51
C GLU A 650 -5.92 -40.85 -16.18
N THR A 651 -5.95 -42.12 -15.76
CA THR A 651 -5.54 -42.59 -14.42
C THR A 651 -4.09 -42.22 -14.07
N ALA A 652 -3.17 -42.29 -15.04
CA ALA A 652 -1.75 -41.98 -14.79
C ALA A 652 -1.55 -40.51 -14.43
N THR A 653 -2.22 -39.60 -15.15
CA THR A 653 -2.18 -38.16 -14.87
C THR A 653 -2.86 -37.85 -13.54
N ALA A 654 -3.99 -38.49 -13.25
CA ALA A 654 -4.69 -38.34 -11.97
C ALA A 654 -3.80 -38.74 -10.79
N GLU A 655 -3.06 -39.84 -10.92
CA GLU A 655 -2.10 -40.32 -9.91
C GLU A 655 -0.93 -39.36 -9.71
N GLN A 656 -0.37 -38.82 -10.79
CA GLN A 656 0.68 -37.81 -10.70
C GLN A 656 0.19 -36.54 -9.98
N VAL A 657 -0.92 -35.96 -10.43
CA VAL A 657 -1.50 -34.75 -9.84
C VAL A 657 -1.82 -34.94 -8.35
N ALA A 658 -2.41 -36.08 -7.98
CA ALA A 658 -2.74 -36.39 -6.60
C ALA A 658 -1.49 -36.57 -5.73
N SER A 659 -0.45 -37.21 -6.26
CA SER A 659 0.81 -37.44 -5.54
C SER A 659 1.55 -36.12 -5.31
N ASP A 660 1.78 -35.34 -6.37
CA ASP A 660 2.45 -34.04 -6.31
C ASP A 660 1.72 -33.08 -5.36
N ALA A 661 0.39 -33.07 -5.40
CA ALA A 661 -0.41 -32.25 -4.49
C ALA A 661 -0.27 -32.69 -3.02
N ALA A 662 -0.22 -34.00 -2.74
CA ALA A 662 -0.06 -34.52 -1.39
C ALA A 662 1.31 -34.21 -0.77
N GLU A 663 2.37 -34.09 -1.58
CA GLU A 663 3.72 -33.73 -1.11
C GLU A 663 3.79 -32.34 -0.48
N THR A 664 2.86 -31.44 -0.84
CA THR A 664 2.75 -30.12 -0.20
C THR A 664 2.18 -30.18 1.21
N PHE A 665 1.64 -31.34 1.61
CA PHE A 665 0.85 -31.54 2.83
C PHE A 665 -0.29 -30.53 2.99
N SER A 666 -0.78 -29.92 1.91
CA SER A 666 -1.99 -29.11 1.94
C SER A 666 -3.22 -29.99 2.19
N TYR A 667 -4.23 -29.44 2.86
CA TYR A 667 -5.47 -30.19 3.13
C TYR A 667 -6.11 -30.67 1.81
N GLY A 668 -6.22 -29.81 0.80
CA GLY A 668 -6.79 -30.20 -0.49
C GLY A 668 -5.96 -31.23 -1.25
N GLY A 669 -4.62 -31.17 -1.15
CA GLY A 669 -3.74 -32.16 -1.76
C GLY A 669 -3.84 -33.54 -1.10
N LEU A 670 -3.84 -33.59 0.23
CA LEU A 670 -4.06 -34.83 0.97
C LEU A 670 -5.44 -35.42 0.68
N GLN A 671 -6.49 -34.59 0.60
CA GLN A 671 -7.83 -35.05 0.22
C GLN A 671 -7.89 -35.62 -1.20
N ALA A 672 -7.20 -35.00 -2.16
CA ALA A 672 -7.12 -35.52 -3.53
C ALA A 672 -6.51 -36.92 -3.56
N ARG A 673 -5.46 -37.15 -2.76
CA ARG A 673 -4.79 -38.44 -2.67
C ARG A 673 -5.63 -39.49 -1.94
N ILE A 674 -6.26 -39.15 -0.82
CA ILE A 674 -7.19 -40.03 -0.10
C ILE A 674 -8.29 -40.50 -1.05
N TRP A 675 -8.90 -39.56 -1.78
CA TRP A 675 -9.98 -39.87 -2.72
C TRP A 675 -9.52 -40.82 -3.84
N LEU A 676 -8.35 -40.57 -4.44
CA LEU A 676 -7.85 -41.40 -5.54
C LEU A 676 -7.48 -42.82 -5.07
N CYS A 677 -6.83 -42.95 -3.91
CA CYS A 677 -6.57 -44.25 -3.29
C CYS A 677 -7.87 -45.03 -3.05
N GLU A 678 -8.91 -44.36 -2.55
CA GLU A 678 -10.24 -44.96 -2.37
C GLU A 678 -10.85 -45.43 -3.70
N ALA A 679 -10.82 -44.57 -4.72
CA ALA A 679 -11.38 -44.85 -6.05
C ALA A 679 -10.65 -45.98 -6.80
N THR A 680 -9.38 -46.22 -6.49
CA THR A 680 -8.54 -47.27 -7.12
C THR A 680 -8.42 -48.54 -6.29
N GLY A 681 -9.02 -48.56 -5.08
CA GLY A 681 -9.00 -49.70 -4.17
C GLY A 681 -7.73 -49.84 -3.32
N ASP A 682 -6.84 -48.84 -3.31
CA ASP A 682 -5.70 -48.77 -2.40
C ASP A 682 -6.14 -48.25 -1.01
N TRP A 683 -6.88 -49.09 -0.29
CA TRP A 683 -7.41 -48.75 1.02
C TRP A 683 -6.33 -48.49 2.08
N LYS A 684 -5.16 -49.12 1.94
CA LYS A 684 -4.03 -48.89 2.86
C LYS A 684 -3.42 -47.50 2.65
N GLY A 685 -3.20 -47.11 1.40
CA GLY A 685 -2.73 -45.76 1.06
C GLY A 685 -3.73 -44.69 1.49
N ALA A 686 -5.03 -44.90 1.25
CA ALA A 686 -6.07 -43.98 1.71
C ALA A 686 -5.99 -43.73 3.22
N LEU A 687 -5.79 -44.79 4.02
CA LEU A 687 -5.71 -44.69 5.47
C LEU A 687 -4.45 -43.97 5.96
N ASP A 688 -3.31 -44.18 5.30
CA ASP A 688 -2.07 -43.48 5.61
C ASP A 688 -2.20 -41.96 5.39
N TYR A 689 -2.76 -41.56 4.24
CA TYR A 689 -2.97 -40.13 3.96
C TYR A 689 -4.06 -39.49 4.81
N ALA A 690 -5.10 -40.23 5.21
CA ALA A 690 -6.12 -39.74 6.14
C ALA A 690 -5.51 -39.39 7.50
N LYS A 691 -4.62 -40.24 8.02
CA LYS A 691 -3.87 -39.97 9.26
C LYS A 691 -2.99 -38.74 9.14
N LYS A 692 -2.20 -38.62 8.06
CA LYS A 692 -1.37 -37.44 7.79
C LYS A 692 -2.20 -36.15 7.73
N CYS A 693 -3.42 -36.23 7.19
CA CYS A 693 -4.34 -35.10 7.13
C CYS A 693 -4.81 -34.68 8.53
N ASP A 694 -5.26 -35.63 9.34
CA ASP A 694 -5.72 -35.38 10.71
C ASP A 694 -4.60 -34.86 11.62
N GLU A 695 -3.40 -35.44 11.52
CA GLU A 695 -2.20 -35.01 12.26
C GLU A 695 -1.86 -33.54 12.04
N ARG A 696 -2.10 -33.04 10.82
CA ARG A 696 -1.72 -31.68 10.43
C ARG A 696 -2.82 -30.65 10.63
N TYR A 697 -4.08 -31.01 10.39
CA TYR A 697 -5.16 -30.03 10.25
C TYR A 697 -6.24 -30.07 11.31
N ASN A 698 -6.34 -31.16 12.08
CA ASN A 698 -7.49 -31.36 12.94
C ASN A 698 -7.16 -31.33 14.44
N ASP A 699 -5.99 -30.81 14.85
CA ASP A 699 -5.58 -30.65 16.27
C ASP A 699 -5.76 -31.95 17.08
N GLY A 700 -5.47 -33.09 16.48
CA GLY A 700 -5.66 -34.41 17.11
C GLY A 700 -7.09 -34.96 17.06
N LYS A 701 -8.03 -34.31 16.38
CA LYS A 701 -9.37 -34.85 16.06
C LYS A 701 -9.28 -35.68 14.77
N PHE A 702 -9.50 -36.99 14.87
CA PHE A 702 -9.29 -37.92 13.75
C PHE A 702 -10.48 -38.00 12.77
N VAL A 703 -10.92 -36.86 12.22
CA VAL A 703 -12.16 -36.81 11.41
C VAL A 703 -12.01 -37.55 10.08
N GLU A 704 -10.90 -37.37 9.36
CA GLU A 704 -10.69 -38.02 8.06
C GLU A 704 -10.42 -39.52 8.22
N GLU A 705 -9.60 -39.93 9.21
CA GLU A 705 -9.33 -41.33 9.53
C GLU A 705 -10.63 -42.06 9.91
N THR A 706 -11.43 -41.47 10.81
CA THR A 706 -12.70 -42.08 11.25
C THR A 706 -13.68 -42.23 10.10
N ALA A 707 -13.82 -41.19 9.27
CA ALA A 707 -14.71 -41.23 8.13
C ALA A 707 -14.31 -42.30 7.13
N LEU A 708 -13.01 -42.41 6.82
CA LEU A 708 -12.50 -43.42 5.91
C LEU A 708 -12.69 -44.84 6.46
N LEU A 709 -12.37 -45.09 7.73
CA LEU A 709 -12.63 -46.38 8.37
C LEU A 709 -14.11 -46.76 8.30
N ALA A 710 -15.02 -45.81 8.51
CA ALA A 710 -16.46 -46.05 8.37
C ALA A 710 -16.87 -46.47 6.95
N ARG A 711 -16.28 -45.87 5.91
CA ARG A 711 -16.51 -46.25 4.51
C ARG A 711 -15.90 -47.61 4.20
N MET A 712 -14.68 -47.87 4.68
CA MET A 712 -13.99 -49.16 4.55
C MET A 712 -14.78 -50.30 5.22
N ARG A 713 -15.44 -50.07 6.37
CA ARG A 713 -16.30 -51.10 7.00
C ARG A 713 -17.41 -51.60 6.09
N LYS A 714 -17.94 -50.73 5.23
CA LYS A 714 -19.00 -51.06 4.27
C LYS A 714 -18.45 -51.72 3.00
N SER A 715 -17.33 -51.20 2.48
CA SER A 715 -16.86 -51.54 1.13
C SER A 715 -15.67 -52.51 1.11
N ALA A 716 -14.86 -52.53 2.15
CA ALA A 716 -13.61 -53.29 2.24
C ALA A 716 -13.25 -53.67 3.70
N PRO A 717 -14.13 -54.40 4.40
CA PRO A 717 -14.02 -54.64 5.85
C PRO A 717 -12.73 -55.34 6.27
N GLN A 718 -12.09 -56.09 5.35
CA GLN A 718 -10.82 -56.79 5.61
C GLN A 718 -9.63 -55.86 5.91
N TYR A 719 -9.74 -54.56 5.65
CA TYR A 719 -8.70 -53.58 5.93
C TYR A 719 -8.97 -52.74 7.19
N VAL A 720 -10.08 -52.99 7.89
CA VAL A 720 -10.50 -52.18 9.03
C VAL A 720 -9.95 -52.74 10.34
N ASP A 721 -9.30 -51.88 11.12
CA ASP A 721 -9.09 -52.12 12.55
C ASP A 721 -10.35 -51.66 13.31
N GLU A 722 -11.18 -52.63 13.70
CA GLU A 722 -12.43 -52.38 14.42
C GLU A 722 -12.19 -51.74 15.80
N ALA A 723 -11.07 -52.03 16.47
CA ALA A 723 -10.77 -51.43 17.76
C ALA A 723 -10.48 -49.93 17.59
N ARG A 724 -9.65 -49.59 16.60
CA ARG A 724 -9.34 -48.20 16.24
C ARG A 724 -10.59 -47.44 15.79
N TYR A 725 -11.43 -48.03 14.94
CA TYR A 725 -12.68 -47.39 14.54
C TYR A 725 -13.58 -47.06 15.74
N ASN A 726 -13.78 -48.03 16.65
CA ASN A 726 -14.64 -47.84 17.83
C ASN A 726 -14.09 -46.80 18.81
N GLU A 727 -12.77 -46.75 18.99
CA GLU A 727 -12.08 -45.69 19.74
C GLU A 727 -12.40 -44.31 19.15
N LEU A 728 -12.12 -44.14 17.86
CA LEU A 728 -12.23 -42.84 17.21
C LEU A 728 -13.67 -42.35 17.08
N ILE A 729 -14.60 -43.21 16.68
CA ILE A 729 -16.02 -42.85 16.57
C ILE A 729 -16.58 -42.48 17.95
N GLY A 730 -16.15 -43.15 19.02
CA GLY A 730 -16.55 -42.84 20.39
C GLY A 730 -16.04 -41.48 20.87
N SER A 731 -14.91 -41.00 20.36
CA SER A 731 -14.39 -39.66 20.69
C SER A 731 -15.24 -38.52 20.13
N ILE A 732 -15.83 -38.71 18.94
CA ILE A 732 -16.67 -37.70 18.27
C ILE A 732 -18.16 -37.89 18.65
N PHE A 733 -18.57 -39.14 18.82
CA PHE A 733 -19.90 -39.56 19.24
C PHE A 733 -19.83 -40.43 20.51
N PRO A 734 -19.68 -39.82 21.71
CA PRO A 734 -19.60 -40.56 22.98
C PRO A 734 -20.83 -41.44 23.27
N GLY A 735 -22.00 -41.04 22.77
CA GLY A 735 -23.25 -41.81 22.85
C GLY A 735 -23.50 -42.73 21.65
N GLY A 736 -22.52 -42.88 20.75
CA GLY A 736 -22.67 -43.54 19.46
C GLY A 736 -23.42 -42.70 18.42
N LEU A 737 -23.38 -43.17 17.16
CA LEU A 737 -24.17 -42.60 16.07
C LEU A 737 -25.66 -42.86 16.32
N GLN A 738 -26.45 -41.79 16.45
CA GLN A 738 -27.88 -41.87 16.70
C GLN A 738 -28.67 -41.69 15.39
N GLU A 739 -29.39 -42.72 14.98
CA GLU A 739 -30.31 -42.65 13.85
C GLU A 739 -31.57 -41.86 14.21
N VAL A 740 -31.94 -40.91 13.35
CA VAL A 740 -33.05 -39.98 13.54
C VAL A 740 -33.75 -39.69 12.22
N ALA A 741 -35.03 -39.33 12.31
CA ALA A 741 -35.82 -38.81 11.20
C ALA A 741 -36.39 -37.44 11.57
N LEU A 742 -37.04 -36.75 10.62
CA LEU A 742 -37.71 -35.48 10.89
C LEU A 742 -38.66 -35.56 12.11
N THR A 743 -39.37 -36.69 12.27
CA THR A 743 -40.29 -36.94 13.39
C THR A 743 -39.61 -37.11 14.75
N SER A 744 -38.29 -37.28 14.79
CA SER A 744 -37.50 -37.37 16.03
C SER A 744 -37.30 -36.02 16.71
N PHE A 745 -37.70 -34.92 16.06
CA PHE A 745 -37.47 -33.56 16.54
C PHE A 745 -38.78 -32.87 16.92
N SER A 746 -38.82 -32.30 18.12
CA SER A 746 -39.93 -31.50 18.62
C SER A 746 -39.39 -30.37 19.51
N GLY A 747 -40.04 -29.21 19.47
CA GLY A 747 -39.57 -28.00 20.14
C GLY A 747 -38.26 -27.43 19.55
N SER A 748 -37.83 -26.27 20.03
CA SER A 748 -36.59 -25.64 19.56
C SER A 748 -35.36 -26.52 19.86
N PRO A 749 -34.40 -26.61 18.93
CA PRO A 749 -33.20 -27.43 19.15
C PRO A 749 -32.36 -26.84 20.26
N GLN A 750 -31.79 -27.69 21.11
CA GLN A 750 -30.84 -27.29 22.16
C GLN A 750 -29.40 -27.18 21.64
N LYS A 751 -29.10 -27.95 20.59
CA LYS A 751 -27.79 -28.08 19.98
C LYS A 751 -27.91 -28.32 18.47
N GLY A 752 -26.87 -28.01 17.72
CA GLY A 752 -26.80 -28.27 16.28
C GLY A 752 -25.66 -27.51 15.61
N VAL A 753 -25.78 -27.28 14.31
CA VAL A 753 -24.85 -26.47 13.53
C VAL A 753 -25.57 -25.26 12.96
N ALA A 754 -25.17 -24.07 13.39
CA ALA A 754 -25.68 -22.81 12.88
C ALA A 754 -25.03 -22.48 11.53
N ILE A 755 -25.87 -22.10 10.57
CA ILE A 755 -25.43 -21.44 9.33
C ILE A 755 -25.23 -19.95 9.64
N ARG A 756 -23.98 -19.47 9.47
CA ARG A 756 -23.59 -18.10 9.86
C ARG A 756 -23.57 -17.12 8.71
N GLU A 757 -23.50 -17.63 7.48
CA GLU A 757 -23.46 -16.84 6.25
C GLU A 757 -24.46 -17.37 5.20
N THR A 758 -24.84 -16.52 4.25
CA THR A 758 -25.71 -16.88 3.13
C THR A 758 -24.99 -16.66 1.80
N SER A 759 -25.24 -17.53 0.81
CA SER A 759 -24.80 -17.35 -0.57
C SER A 759 -25.94 -17.73 -1.54
N ALA A 760 -25.91 -17.22 -2.77
CA ALA A 760 -26.90 -17.58 -3.79
C ALA A 760 -26.94 -19.09 -4.06
N PHE A 761 -25.78 -19.76 -3.96
CA PHE A 761 -25.71 -21.23 -4.05
C PHE A 761 -26.47 -21.89 -2.90
N LEU A 762 -26.28 -21.44 -1.67
CA LEU A 762 -26.93 -21.99 -0.48
C LEU A 762 -28.46 -21.76 -0.51
N GLU A 763 -28.90 -20.55 -0.88
CA GLU A 763 -30.32 -20.23 -1.02
C GLU A 763 -30.99 -21.07 -2.10
N GLY A 764 -30.31 -21.29 -3.23
CA GLY A 764 -30.76 -22.20 -4.29
C GLY A 764 -30.93 -23.65 -3.84
N LYS A 765 -30.37 -24.03 -2.67
CA LYS A 765 -30.52 -25.33 -2.02
C LYS A 765 -31.52 -25.32 -0.85
N GLY A 766 -32.22 -24.21 -0.63
CA GLY A 766 -33.23 -24.06 0.42
C GLY A 766 -32.66 -23.76 1.82
N LEU A 767 -31.38 -23.40 1.90
CA LEU A 767 -30.67 -23.11 3.15
C LEU A 767 -30.30 -21.61 3.22
N LYS A 768 -30.21 -21.06 4.43
CA LYS A 768 -29.80 -19.66 4.65
C LYS A 768 -29.26 -19.44 6.07
N GLN A 769 -28.60 -18.31 6.27
CA GLN A 769 -28.13 -17.84 7.58
C GLN A 769 -29.25 -17.86 8.61
N GLY A 770 -28.90 -18.27 9.84
CA GLY A 770 -29.83 -18.39 10.97
C GLY A 770 -30.54 -19.75 11.06
N MET A 771 -30.49 -20.58 10.01
CA MET A 771 -30.95 -21.97 10.12
C MET A 771 -29.97 -22.82 10.94
N VAL A 772 -30.50 -23.83 11.65
CA VAL A 772 -29.72 -24.77 12.45
C VAL A 772 -29.89 -26.18 11.89
N ILE A 773 -28.78 -26.82 11.47
CA ILE A 773 -28.75 -28.22 11.04
C ILE A 773 -28.68 -29.11 12.27
N VAL A 774 -29.60 -30.07 12.39
CA VAL A 774 -29.71 -30.98 13.55
C VAL A 774 -29.55 -32.45 13.18
N ALA A 775 -29.64 -32.79 11.90
CA ALA A 775 -29.31 -34.10 11.38
C ALA A 775 -28.84 -34.03 9.93
N LEU A 776 -28.01 -35.01 9.55
CA LEU A 776 -27.54 -35.24 8.20
C LEU A 776 -27.55 -36.76 7.91
N ASP A 777 -28.09 -37.15 6.75
CA ASP A 777 -28.17 -38.53 6.26
C ASP A 777 -28.76 -39.52 7.26
N GLY A 778 -29.76 -39.05 8.02
CA GLY A 778 -30.43 -39.86 9.04
C GLY A 778 -29.66 -39.98 10.36
N TYR A 779 -28.54 -39.27 10.54
CA TYR A 779 -27.80 -39.23 11.80
C TYR A 779 -27.91 -37.87 12.49
N ARG A 780 -28.07 -37.88 13.81
CA ARG A 780 -28.11 -36.66 14.63
C ARG A 780 -26.75 -35.97 14.66
N THR A 781 -26.74 -34.64 14.62
CA THR A 781 -25.53 -33.82 14.71
C THR A 781 -25.71 -32.72 15.76
N GLU A 782 -25.04 -32.83 16.90
CA GLU A 782 -25.14 -31.86 18.00
C GLU A 782 -24.13 -30.71 17.91
N ASN A 783 -23.07 -30.87 17.12
CA ASN A 783 -22.03 -29.87 16.93
C ASN A 783 -21.38 -30.01 15.55
N PHE A 784 -20.50 -29.07 15.22
CA PHE A 784 -19.85 -28.98 13.92
C PHE A 784 -18.90 -30.17 13.65
N SER A 785 -18.24 -30.72 14.67
CA SER A 785 -17.41 -31.91 14.51
C SER A 785 -18.23 -33.15 14.15
N GLN A 786 -19.38 -33.36 14.78
CA GLN A 786 -20.31 -34.45 14.45
C GLN A 786 -20.89 -34.30 13.05
N TYR A 787 -21.31 -33.08 12.68
CA TYR A 787 -21.74 -32.76 11.32
C TYR A 787 -20.65 -33.03 10.29
N GLY A 788 -19.42 -32.57 10.58
CA GLY A 788 -18.24 -32.78 9.74
C GLY A 788 -17.98 -34.26 9.49
N LEU A 789 -18.01 -35.09 10.54
CA LEU A 789 -17.84 -36.54 10.41
C LEU A 789 -18.97 -37.18 9.60
N VAL A 790 -20.24 -36.93 9.97
CA VAL A 790 -21.41 -37.51 9.28
C VAL A 790 -21.41 -37.16 7.80
N ARG A 791 -21.05 -35.91 7.47
CA ARG A 791 -20.89 -35.47 6.08
C ARG A 791 -19.87 -36.30 5.33
N SER A 792 -18.79 -36.72 5.99
CA SER A 792 -17.70 -37.50 5.39
C SER A 792 -17.95 -39.02 5.41
N LEU A 793 -19.01 -39.53 6.05
CA LEU A 793 -19.32 -40.98 6.07
C LEU A 793 -19.74 -41.53 4.69
N THR A 794 -20.02 -40.66 3.73
CA THR A 794 -20.34 -41.00 2.35
C THR A 794 -19.81 -39.93 1.40
N THR A 795 -19.56 -40.31 0.16
CA THR A 795 -19.17 -39.40 -0.93
C THR A 795 -20.31 -39.10 -1.89
N ASP A 796 -21.51 -39.65 -1.66
CA ASP A 796 -22.71 -39.37 -2.46
C ASP A 796 -23.04 -37.87 -2.40
N PRO A 797 -23.18 -37.16 -3.53
CA PRO A 797 -23.51 -35.73 -3.52
C PRO A 797 -24.92 -35.44 -2.98
N LYS A 798 -25.83 -36.42 -2.92
CA LYS A 798 -27.16 -36.23 -2.35
C LYS A 798 -27.09 -36.25 -0.83
N MET A 799 -27.55 -35.17 -0.23
CA MET A 799 -27.60 -35.00 1.22
C MET A 799 -29.04 -35.04 1.68
N LYS A 800 -29.30 -35.63 2.85
CA LYS A 800 -30.61 -35.55 3.52
C LYS A 800 -30.45 -34.78 4.83
N ILE A 801 -30.92 -33.54 4.87
CA ILE A 801 -30.63 -32.60 5.96
C ILE A 801 -31.91 -32.26 6.70
N VAL A 802 -31.90 -32.36 8.04
CA VAL A 802 -32.97 -31.81 8.88
C VAL A 802 -32.51 -30.49 9.44
N VAL A 803 -33.26 -29.42 9.16
CA VAL A 803 -32.97 -28.06 9.58
C VAL A 803 -34.11 -27.44 10.38
N TRP A 804 -33.75 -26.60 11.34
CA TRP A 804 -34.65 -25.73 12.07
C TRP A 804 -34.52 -24.30 11.53
N ASP A 805 -35.64 -23.69 11.14
CA ASP A 805 -35.67 -22.34 10.53
C ASP A 805 -35.93 -21.20 11.53
N GLY A 806 -36.03 -21.52 12.83
CA GLY A 806 -36.46 -20.61 13.89
C GLY A 806 -37.87 -20.90 14.39
N GLN A 807 -38.70 -21.63 13.63
CA GLN A 807 -40.09 -21.92 13.95
C GLN A 807 -40.46 -23.40 13.85
N LYS A 808 -39.90 -24.12 12.86
CA LYS A 808 -40.20 -25.53 12.62
C LYS A 808 -39.00 -26.28 12.04
N TYR A 809 -39.06 -27.61 12.13
CA TYR A 809 -38.14 -28.47 11.40
C TYR A 809 -38.64 -28.75 9.99
N SER A 810 -37.71 -28.82 9.04
CA SER A 810 -37.95 -29.27 7.68
C SER A 810 -36.82 -30.16 7.20
N GLU A 811 -37.15 -31.10 6.31
CA GLU A 811 -36.17 -31.94 5.64
C GLU A 811 -35.86 -31.39 4.24
N LEU A 812 -34.58 -31.25 3.92
CA LEU A 812 -34.08 -30.77 2.64
C LEU A 812 -33.20 -31.85 2.01
N ASN A 813 -33.29 -32.02 0.70
CA ASN A 813 -32.54 -33.03 -0.04
C ASN A 813 -31.63 -32.42 -1.12
N PRO A 814 -30.66 -31.56 -0.76
CA PRO A 814 -29.83 -30.90 -1.76
C PRO A 814 -28.82 -31.88 -2.36
N GLU A 815 -28.55 -31.71 -3.65
CA GLU A 815 -27.42 -32.33 -4.33
C GLU A 815 -26.26 -31.34 -4.40
N VAL A 816 -25.14 -31.68 -3.78
CA VAL A 816 -23.97 -30.82 -3.56
C VAL A 816 -22.70 -31.62 -3.77
N ASP A 817 -21.94 -31.30 -4.82
CA ASP A 817 -20.64 -31.94 -5.06
C ASP A 817 -19.67 -31.67 -3.89
N GLY A 818 -18.96 -32.72 -3.47
CA GLY A 818 -18.14 -32.71 -2.26
C GLY A 818 -18.90 -32.50 -0.94
N ARG A 819 -20.24 -32.40 -0.98
CA ARG A 819 -21.13 -32.20 0.17
C ARG A 819 -20.81 -30.92 0.97
N ARG A 820 -20.15 -29.91 0.36
CA ARG A 820 -19.77 -28.64 1.00
C ARG A 820 -20.56 -27.46 0.42
N PHE A 821 -21.08 -26.62 1.30
CA PHE A 821 -21.86 -25.44 0.91
C PHE A 821 -21.04 -24.17 0.66
N GLY A 822 -19.78 -24.13 1.14
CA GLY A 822 -18.88 -22.99 0.93
C GLY A 822 -19.29 -21.71 1.67
N VAL A 823 -19.80 -21.84 2.90
CA VAL A 823 -20.19 -20.74 3.79
C VAL A 823 -19.71 -21.02 5.22
N ASP A 824 -19.54 -19.99 6.05
CA ASP A 824 -19.23 -20.20 7.47
C ASP A 824 -20.38 -20.91 8.21
N MET A 825 -20.00 -21.89 9.03
CA MET A 825 -20.87 -22.71 9.85
C MET A 825 -20.16 -23.02 11.16
N GLY A 826 -20.91 -23.12 12.26
CA GLY A 826 -20.31 -23.52 13.53
C GLY A 826 -21.32 -24.01 14.55
N ASP A 827 -20.83 -24.32 15.75
CA ASP A 827 -21.66 -24.86 16.81
C ASP A 827 -22.82 -23.93 17.16
N TYR A 828 -24.00 -24.52 17.30
CA TYR A 828 -25.19 -23.90 17.88
C TYR A 828 -25.45 -24.51 19.25
N VAL A 829 -25.60 -23.66 20.26
CA VAL A 829 -26.10 -24.01 21.58
C VAL A 829 -27.21 -23.03 21.93
N ALA A 830 -28.39 -23.52 22.30
CA ALA A 830 -29.47 -22.66 22.75
C ALA A 830 -29.00 -21.83 23.95
N ARG A 831 -29.22 -20.50 23.91
CA ARG A 831 -28.98 -19.67 25.08
C ARG A 831 -29.94 -20.10 26.18
N ALA A 832 -29.43 -20.32 27.38
CA ALA A 832 -30.28 -20.46 28.57
C ALA A 832 -31.06 -19.16 28.73
N GLU A 833 -32.39 -19.26 28.79
CA GLU A 833 -33.27 -18.13 29.14
C GLU A 833 -33.04 -17.69 30.59
#